data_AF-A0A2T6DWL0-F1
#
_entry.id   AF-A0A2T6DWL0-F1
#
_cell.length_a   1.000
_cell.length_b   1.000
_cell.length_c   1.000
_cell.angle_alpha   90.00
_cell.angle_beta   90.00
_cell.angle_gamma   90.00
#
_symmetry.space_group_name_H-M   'P 1'
#
loop_
_entity.id
_entity.type
_entity.pdbx_description
1 polymer ?
#
loop_
_entity_poly.entity_id
_entity_poly.type
_entity_poly.pdbx_seq_one_letter_code
_entity_poly.pdbx_strand_id
1 'polypeptide(L)'
;MNFRSVTLGLLFGLCIPVLDVLNNGVLRQSIYLIGNQLPLGVFGVVALMLLVWNPLIGRLRGSWVLNSGEIVVAAAIALAVCGWPGSNFMRMFATGLAMPSHYVKTKASWQSANVMSYLPGGSPLLAEGFVIDWHLLASALEQEPPQTPGGDVAGSSAAARFYASALPANVRDLLSEKRSTSESEAGQLDATEKARVITAINAVLSRDHPELAAILNSTNVAALLPDDGRKLLERRVAGEALTSRETQILNRLALETAIPGAILPWIRGQGVLLNNGESDPAAVDTLIQGSDTWLGLTHLPWGTWWPSLRLWAGCGLTFAIASMCMALIVHPQWSQRELLAYPVARFVDELCHMSPGGRWPIVATSRLFWCGLGCIAFVHLLNGLNAWFPAVLKIPLQLDFDPLRQLFPYAAKIQGAADVFTPRLFPTIIAFAFFLRSEVSLSLGLVGFTTLAVGGFLLAQGIPVAGEALSPGKFSLMTFGGYIAFAAMLLYVGRSYYLSVAGGVVGLRRSPEIETPAGSIWAGRGLLACVVTLVAIFTSAGMDWVMSTLLVGMILTIFFVLARIYTETGALMIQCGWAPTGILAALMGAGAIGPVCFLVTSIGCIMILADTRETWIGYLCNGLKMAETSGKAAPARMAPWLLLMLIAGLAVSVGAKFMQQYNRGLDHGDRYGVEWMPAGPMNNTSAMIAELSGQGELAAATQLSGLERLLHLSPQPEALFWAGMGGGLVFLCYIARLRLSWWPLHPVLFLVWGTWAGCAVTISFLLGWMIKAGVMKTGGAQTYNSLKPLMVGVIVGELLMALAWAVIGAGYYAATGLTPSSPLIFP
;
A
#
# COMPACT_ATOMS: atom_id res chain seq x y z
N MET A 1 22.81 20.13 -15.37
CA MET A 1 21.45 20.43 -14.89
C MET A 1 21.30 21.94 -14.91
N ASN A 2 20.25 22.49 -15.52
CA ASN A 2 20.04 23.94 -15.58
C ASN A 2 18.72 24.33 -14.90
N PHE A 3 18.56 25.60 -14.53
CA PHE A 3 17.36 26.11 -13.86
C PHE A 3 16.08 25.78 -14.65
N ARG A 4 16.11 25.95 -15.98
CA ARG A 4 15.00 25.67 -16.88
C ARG A 4 14.49 24.23 -16.76
N SER A 5 15.37 23.23 -16.79
CA SER A 5 15.01 21.81 -16.67
C SER A 5 14.37 21.45 -15.33
N VAL A 6 14.89 22.03 -14.25
CA VAL A 6 14.39 21.78 -12.89
C VAL A 6 13.01 22.42 -12.72
N THR A 7 12.86 23.69 -13.11
CA THR A 7 11.57 24.39 -13.04
C THR A 7 10.51 23.71 -13.88
N LEU A 8 10.86 23.25 -15.09
CA LEU A 8 9.95 22.49 -15.93
C LEU A 8 9.55 21.17 -15.27
N GLY A 9 10.50 20.42 -14.71
CA GLY A 9 10.23 19.17 -13.99
C GLY A 9 9.33 19.34 -12.77
N LEU A 10 9.55 20.39 -11.97
CA LEU A 10 8.72 20.69 -10.80
C LEU A 10 7.30 21.12 -11.19
N LEU A 11 7.16 22.07 -12.11
CA LEU A 11 5.84 22.53 -12.57
C LEU A 11 5.05 21.40 -13.19
N PHE A 12 5.69 20.67 -14.11
CA PHE A 12 5.08 19.52 -14.77
C PHE A 12 4.68 18.42 -13.78
N GLY A 13 5.60 18.06 -12.87
CA GLY A 13 5.34 17.08 -11.84
C GLY A 13 4.16 17.47 -10.94
N LEU A 14 4.03 18.75 -10.56
CA LEU A 14 2.94 19.21 -9.69
C LEU A 14 1.58 19.25 -10.40
N CYS A 15 1.55 19.36 -11.72
CA CYS A 15 0.31 19.21 -12.49
C CYS A 15 -0.21 17.77 -12.51
N ILE A 16 0.67 16.77 -12.43
CA ILE A 16 0.30 15.36 -12.58
C ILE A 16 -0.77 14.91 -11.56
N PRO A 17 -0.63 15.15 -10.24
CA PRO A 17 -1.67 14.79 -9.29
C PRO A 17 -3.04 15.41 -9.58
N VAL A 18 -3.07 16.67 -9.99
CA VAL A 18 -4.33 17.38 -10.31
C VAL A 18 -4.98 16.77 -11.56
N LEU A 19 -4.17 16.52 -12.59
CA LEU A 19 -4.65 15.90 -13.82
C LEU A 19 -5.10 14.46 -13.59
N ASP A 20 -4.40 13.69 -12.77
CA ASP A 20 -4.78 12.32 -12.42
C ASP A 20 -6.13 12.26 -11.69
N VAL A 21 -6.33 13.16 -10.72
CA VAL A 21 -7.62 13.30 -10.03
C VAL A 21 -8.73 13.69 -10.98
N LEU A 22 -8.48 14.65 -11.89
CA LEU A 22 -9.45 15.04 -12.91
C LEU A 22 -9.77 13.84 -13.83
N ASN A 23 -8.76 13.17 -14.34
CA ASN A 23 -8.91 12.10 -15.32
C ASN A 23 -9.62 10.87 -14.74
N ASN A 24 -9.13 10.38 -13.61
CA ASN A 24 -9.61 9.13 -13.02
C ASN A 24 -10.84 9.36 -12.14
N GLY A 25 -10.86 10.43 -11.34
CA GLY A 25 -11.91 10.68 -10.35
C GLY A 25 -13.09 11.48 -10.89
N VAL A 26 -12.88 12.37 -11.87
CA VAL A 26 -13.93 13.25 -12.41
C VAL A 26 -14.43 12.75 -13.76
N LEU A 27 -13.52 12.58 -14.71
CA LEU A 27 -13.84 12.12 -16.05
C LEU A 27 -14.10 10.61 -16.10
N ARG A 28 -13.68 9.87 -15.06
CA ARG A 28 -13.81 8.40 -14.94
C ARG A 28 -13.35 7.67 -16.20
N GLN A 29 -12.27 8.18 -16.79
CA GLN A 29 -11.71 7.56 -17.98
C GLN A 29 -11.04 6.24 -17.59
N SER A 30 -11.15 5.27 -18.48
CA SER A 30 -10.50 3.97 -18.31
C SER A 30 -8.98 4.04 -18.49
N ILE A 31 -8.48 5.16 -19.02
CA ILE A 31 -7.07 5.42 -19.26
C ILE A 31 -6.48 6.09 -18.01
N TYR A 32 -5.76 5.34 -17.17
CA TYR A 32 -5.09 5.91 -16.01
C TYR A 32 -3.87 6.75 -16.42
N LEU A 33 -3.80 8.00 -15.95
CA LEU A 33 -2.62 8.85 -16.19
C LEU A 33 -1.39 8.31 -15.45
N ILE A 34 -1.60 7.75 -14.25
CA ILE A 34 -0.65 6.92 -13.54
C ILE A 34 -1.34 5.60 -13.20
N GLY A 35 -0.87 4.51 -13.81
CA GLY A 35 -1.38 3.15 -13.59
C GLY A 35 -0.30 2.06 -13.54
N ASN A 36 0.93 2.41 -13.90
CA ASN A 36 2.05 1.47 -14.08
C ASN A 36 3.39 2.22 -14.09
N GLN A 37 4.51 1.49 -14.20
CA GLN A 37 5.88 2.06 -14.19
C GLN A 37 6.29 2.83 -15.45
N LEU A 38 5.38 2.97 -16.43
CA LEU A 38 5.48 3.87 -17.58
C LEU A 38 4.30 4.87 -17.57
N PRO A 39 4.22 5.76 -16.57
CA PRO A 39 3.05 6.60 -16.37
C PRO A 39 2.83 7.48 -17.60
N LEU A 40 1.63 7.37 -18.17
CA LEU A 40 1.19 8.13 -19.33
C LEU A 40 1.34 9.63 -19.11
N GLY A 41 1.01 10.09 -17.90
CA GLY A 41 1.14 11.47 -17.47
C GLY A 41 2.56 12.03 -17.59
N VAL A 42 3.61 11.18 -17.55
CA VAL A 42 5.01 11.58 -17.76
C VAL A 42 5.44 11.30 -19.20
N PHE A 43 5.40 10.03 -19.62
CA PHE A 43 6.03 9.62 -20.88
C PHE A 43 5.21 9.98 -22.11
N GLY A 44 3.89 10.06 -22.00
CA GLY A 44 3.03 10.60 -23.06
C GLY A 44 3.31 12.08 -23.32
N VAL A 45 3.51 12.86 -22.25
CA VAL A 45 3.87 14.27 -22.36
C VAL A 45 5.29 14.45 -22.88
N VAL A 46 6.25 13.62 -22.48
CA VAL A 46 7.61 13.61 -23.07
C VAL A 46 7.54 13.34 -24.58
N ALA A 47 6.75 12.35 -25.01
CA ALA A 47 6.55 12.06 -26.43
C ALA A 47 5.93 13.25 -27.18
N LEU A 48 4.91 13.89 -26.60
CA LEU A 48 4.28 15.09 -27.15
C LEU A 48 5.27 16.28 -27.24
N MET A 49 6.10 16.48 -26.21
CA MET A 49 7.13 17.51 -26.20
C MET A 49 8.15 17.31 -27.32
N LEU A 50 8.57 16.07 -27.56
CA LEU A 50 9.57 15.73 -28.57
C LEU A 50 9.04 15.76 -30.00
N LEU A 51 7.81 15.27 -30.23
CA LEU A 51 7.28 15.05 -31.57
C LEU A 51 6.32 16.15 -32.04
N VAL A 52 5.80 16.96 -31.14
CA VAL A 52 4.85 18.03 -31.47
C VAL A 52 5.41 19.38 -31.06
N TRP A 53 5.73 19.58 -29.78
CA TRP A 53 6.18 20.88 -29.27
C TRP A 53 7.49 21.35 -29.89
N ASN A 54 8.57 20.56 -29.79
CA ASN A 54 9.88 20.93 -30.30
C ASN A 54 9.89 21.27 -31.81
N PRO A 55 9.26 20.47 -32.69
CA PRO A 55 9.13 20.80 -34.10
C PRO A 55 8.34 22.09 -34.38
N LEU A 56 7.22 22.32 -33.68
CA LEU A 56 6.37 23.50 -33.87
C LEU A 56 7.03 24.77 -33.34
N ILE A 57 7.48 24.75 -32.10
CA ILE A 57 8.13 25.89 -31.45
C ILE A 57 9.49 26.19 -32.08
N GLY A 58 10.22 25.18 -32.53
CA GLY A 58 11.48 25.37 -33.26
C GLY A 58 11.31 26.14 -34.58
N ARG A 59 10.10 26.18 -35.16
CA ARG A 59 9.77 27.06 -36.30
C ARG A 59 9.49 28.50 -35.89
N LEU A 60 9.00 28.73 -34.67
CA LEU A 60 8.68 30.05 -34.14
C LEU A 60 9.89 30.73 -33.47
N ARG A 61 10.52 30.06 -32.51
CA ARG A 61 11.67 30.54 -31.74
C ARG A 61 12.61 29.40 -31.35
N GLY A 62 13.80 29.37 -31.94
CA GLY A 62 14.80 28.32 -31.69
C GLY A 62 15.26 28.20 -30.23
N SER A 63 15.27 29.30 -29.47
CA SER A 63 15.67 29.31 -28.05
C SER A 63 14.69 28.57 -27.13
N TRP A 64 13.45 28.32 -27.57
CA TRP A 64 12.43 27.64 -26.79
C TRP A 64 12.43 26.12 -27.03
N VAL A 65 13.22 25.62 -27.98
CA VAL A 65 13.43 24.19 -28.17
C VAL A 65 14.03 23.59 -26.89
N LEU A 66 13.47 22.49 -26.42
CA LEU A 66 13.98 21.76 -25.26
C LEU A 66 15.05 20.77 -25.71
N ASN A 67 16.21 20.81 -25.06
CA ASN A 67 17.24 19.81 -25.33
C ASN A 67 16.94 18.48 -24.62
N SER A 68 17.52 17.39 -25.12
CA SER A 68 17.32 16.03 -24.58
C SER A 68 17.59 15.95 -23.08
N GLY A 69 18.63 16.65 -22.61
CA GLY A 69 19.00 16.68 -21.21
C GLY A 69 17.99 17.42 -20.32
N GLU A 70 17.36 18.48 -20.84
CA GLU A 70 16.30 19.23 -20.14
C GLU A 70 15.06 18.37 -19.95
N ILE A 71 14.65 17.67 -21.00
CA ILE A 71 13.47 16.78 -20.99
C ILE A 71 13.71 15.61 -20.04
N VAL A 72 14.89 14.99 -20.10
CA VAL A 72 15.25 13.85 -19.24
C VAL A 72 15.28 14.24 -17.76
N VAL A 73 15.89 15.37 -17.41
CA VAL A 73 15.90 15.86 -16.02
C VAL A 73 14.48 16.19 -15.56
N ALA A 74 13.68 16.85 -16.39
CA ALA A 74 12.32 17.18 -16.05
C ALA A 74 11.45 15.93 -15.83
N ALA A 75 11.57 14.93 -16.70
CA ALA A 75 10.88 13.65 -16.57
C ALA A 75 11.34 12.90 -15.30
N ALA A 76 12.64 12.88 -15.01
CA ALA A 76 13.17 12.24 -13.80
C ALA A 76 12.63 12.87 -12.50
N ILE A 77 12.49 14.20 -12.46
CA ILE A 77 11.85 14.90 -11.33
C ILE A 77 10.36 14.55 -11.27
N ALA A 78 9.64 14.65 -12.40
CA ALA A 78 8.20 14.38 -12.45
C ALA A 78 7.85 12.94 -12.03
N LEU A 79 8.68 11.95 -12.38
CA LEU A 79 8.50 10.55 -11.97
C LEU A 79 8.42 10.38 -10.44
N ALA A 80 9.13 11.21 -9.66
CA ALA A 80 9.10 11.12 -8.20
C ALA A 80 7.68 11.29 -7.61
N VAL A 81 6.82 12.07 -8.27
CA VAL A 81 5.44 12.33 -7.79
C VAL A 81 4.50 11.16 -8.01
N CYS A 82 4.82 10.26 -8.95
CA CYS A 82 3.87 9.29 -9.47
C CYS A 82 3.45 8.25 -8.44
N GLY A 83 4.17 8.10 -7.33
CA GLY A 83 3.73 7.20 -6.24
C GLY A 83 2.61 7.75 -5.36
N TRP A 84 2.19 9.01 -5.51
CA TRP A 84 1.14 9.62 -4.68
C TRP A 84 -0.29 9.45 -5.20
N PRO A 85 -0.67 9.99 -6.38
CA PRO A 85 -2.09 10.23 -6.72
C PRO A 85 -2.83 9.00 -7.28
N GLY A 86 -2.10 8.02 -7.82
CA GLY A 86 -2.65 6.89 -8.57
C GLY A 86 -3.23 5.77 -7.68
N SER A 87 -3.01 4.52 -8.06
CA SER A 87 -3.67 3.33 -7.51
C SER A 87 -3.23 2.92 -6.10
N ASN A 88 -2.16 3.51 -5.56
CA ASN A 88 -1.60 3.12 -4.26
C ASN A 88 -2.07 4.05 -3.11
N PHE A 89 -1.23 5.01 -2.69
CA PHE A 89 -1.42 5.76 -1.44
C PHE A 89 -2.73 6.56 -1.38
N MET A 90 -2.95 7.49 -2.32
CA MET A 90 -4.14 8.36 -2.27
C MET A 90 -5.44 7.68 -2.67
N ARG A 91 -5.39 6.53 -3.35
CA ARG A 91 -6.59 5.73 -3.62
C ARG A 91 -7.20 5.19 -2.32
N MET A 92 -6.36 4.78 -1.38
CA MET A 92 -6.80 4.21 -0.11
C MET A 92 -6.92 5.21 1.02
N PHE A 93 -6.22 6.34 0.96
CA PHE A 93 -6.05 7.24 2.11
C PHE A 93 -7.36 7.63 2.79
N ALA A 94 -8.30 8.24 2.06
CA ALA A 94 -9.53 8.71 2.71
C ALA A 94 -10.48 7.57 3.06
N THR A 95 -10.65 6.61 2.14
CA THR A 95 -11.62 5.52 2.28
C THR A 95 -11.20 4.52 3.34
N GLY A 96 -9.93 4.13 3.37
CA GLY A 96 -9.36 3.21 4.37
C GLY A 96 -9.44 3.74 5.80
N LEU A 97 -9.46 5.07 5.97
CA LEU A 97 -9.50 5.73 7.28
C LEU A 97 -10.92 6.12 7.73
N ALA A 98 -11.83 6.42 6.78
CA ALA A 98 -13.19 6.85 7.09
C ALA A 98 -14.22 5.72 7.05
N MET A 99 -14.18 4.85 6.03
CA MET A 99 -15.23 3.86 5.78
C MET A 99 -15.44 2.83 6.89
N PRO A 100 -14.42 2.39 7.67
CA PRO A 100 -14.66 1.48 8.78
C PRO A 100 -15.67 2.02 9.81
N SER A 101 -15.69 3.33 10.05
CA SER A 101 -16.67 3.99 10.95
C SER A 101 -18.11 3.97 10.41
N HIS A 102 -18.25 3.87 9.09
CA HIS A 102 -19.55 3.73 8.44
C HIS A 102 -20.01 2.26 8.46
N TYR A 103 -19.12 1.33 8.10
CA TYR A 103 -19.42 -0.10 8.01
C TYR A 103 -19.71 -0.76 9.36
N VAL A 104 -19.11 -0.29 10.46
CA VAL A 104 -19.42 -0.82 11.79
C VAL A 104 -20.90 -0.66 12.17
N LYS A 105 -21.63 0.28 11.56
CA LYS A 105 -23.07 0.46 11.79
C LYS A 105 -23.91 -0.69 11.21
N THR A 106 -23.43 -1.36 10.17
CA THR A 106 -24.18 -2.40 9.43
C THR A 106 -23.57 -3.80 9.56
N LYS A 107 -22.32 -3.92 10.02
CA LYS A 107 -21.62 -5.20 10.18
C LYS A 107 -21.80 -5.75 11.60
N ALA A 108 -22.78 -6.65 11.77
CA ALA A 108 -23.08 -7.28 13.05
C ALA A 108 -21.87 -7.99 13.69
N SER A 109 -21.02 -8.66 12.89
CA SER A 109 -19.81 -9.34 13.39
C SER A 109 -18.79 -8.37 14.02
N TRP A 110 -18.71 -7.13 13.52
CA TRP A 110 -17.80 -6.13 14.07
C TRP A 110 -18.32 -5.55 15.38
N GLN A 111 -19.64 -5.37 15.46
CA GLN A 111 -20.32 -4.92 16.67
C GLN A 111 -20.24 -5.98 17.78
N SER A 112 -20.53 -7.24 17.46
CA SER A 112 -20.52 -8.32 18.45
C SER A 112 -19.13 -8.55 19.04
N ALA A 113 -18.07 -8.43 18.23
CA ALA A 113 -16.70 -8.56 18.68
C ALA A 113 -16.12 -7.26 19.28
N ASN A 114 -16.87 -6.15 19.28
CA ASN A 114 -16.40 -4.82 19.66
C ASN A 114 -15.03 -4.49 19.01
N VAL A 115 -14.89 -4.74 17.70
CA VAL A 115 -13.59 -4.66 17.00
C VAL A 115 -12.94 -3.27 17.14
N MET A 116 -13.76 -2.21 17.21
CA MET A 116 -13.29 -0.84 17.40
C MET A 116 -12.58 -0.59 18.75
N SER A 117 -12.76 -1.45 19.75
CA SER A 117 -12.03 -1.37 21.03
C SER A 117 -10.56 -1.80 20.91
N TYR A 118 -10.23 -2.62 19.91
CA TYR A 118 -8.86 -3.04 19.62
C TYR A 118 -8.09 -2.01 18.79
N LEU A 119 -8.77 -0.96 18.30
CA LEU A 119 -8.16 0.13 17.57
C LEU A 119 -7.54 1.13 18.56
N PRO A 120 -6.25 1.47 18.43
CA PRO A 120 -5.63 2.48 19.28
C PRO A 120 -6.30 3.85 19.14
N GLY A 121 -6.75 4.39 20.27
CA GLY A 121 -7.57 5.61 20.34
C GLY A 121 -9.04 5.42 19.98
N GLY A 122 -9.45 4.21 19.57
CA GLY A 122 -10.77 3.85 19.08
C GLY A 122 -11.87 3.89 20.16
N SER A 123 -12.72 2.86 20.18
CA SER A 123 -13.78 2.78 21.18
C SER A 123 -13.18 2.56 22.58
N PRO A 124 -13.57 3.35 23.60
CA PRO A 124 -13.19 3.12 25.00
C PRO A 124 -13.98 1.98 25.66
N LEU A 125 -14.93 1.36 24.95
CA LEU A 125 -15.72 0.26 25.46
C LEU A 125 -14.89 -1.02 25.59
N LEU A 126 -15.31 -1.91 26.49
CA LEU A 126 -14.70 -3.23 26.66
C LEU A 126 -15.01 -4.15 25.49
N ALA A 127 -13.99 -4.87 25.03
CA ALA A 127 -14.15 -6.07 24.23
C ALA A 127 -13.66 -7.30 25.02
N GLU A 128 -13.95 -8.49 24.50
CA GLU A 128 -13.36 -9.73 25.02
C GLU A 128 -11.83 -9.63 25.01
N GLY A 129 -11.13 -10.27 25.94
CA GLY A 129 -9.67 -10.15 26.07
C GLY A 129 -9.16 -8.93 26.86
N PHE A 130 -9.95 -7.85 26.99
CA PHE A 130 -9.57 -6.73 27.86
C PHE A 130 -9.77 -7.00 29.35
N VAL A 131 -10.63 -7.97 29.71
CA VAL A 131 -10.74 -8.46 31.09
C VAL A 131 -9.71 -9.57 31.29
N ILE A 132 -8.74 -9.32 32.15
CA ILE A 132 -7.59 -10.20 32.38
C ILE A 132 -7.76 -11.09 33.60
N ASP A 133 -8.54 -10.62 34.58
CA ASP A 133 -8.91 -11.40 35.75
C ASP A 133 -10.41 -11.25 36.03
N TRP A 134 -11.16 -12.27 35.62
CA TRP A 134 -12.61 -12.34 35.82
C TRP A 134 -12.99 -12.50 37.29
N HIS A 135 -12.14 -13.14 38.10
CA HIS A 135 -12.41 -13.34 39.51
C HIS A 135 -12.21 -12.04 40.30
N LEU A 136 -11.14 -11.31 40.00
CA LEU A 136 -10.89 -9.98 40.57
C LEU A 136 -11.98 -8.99 40.16
N LEU A 137 -12.41 -9.01 38.89
CA LEU A 137 -13.51 -8.19 38.40
C LEU A 137 -14.81 -8.49 39.15
N ALA A 138 -15.19 -9.77 39.27
CA ALA A 138 -16.39 -10.20 39.99
C ALA A 138 -16.34 -9.79 41.47
N SER A 139 -15.21 -10.04 42.13
CA SER A 139 -15.01 -9.71 43.55
C SER A 139 -15.16 -8.20 43.82
N ALA A 140 -14.60 -7.36 42.95
CA ALA A 140 -14.69 -5.90 43.07
C ALA A 140 -16.09 -5.35 42.78
N LEU A 141 -16.89 -6.06 41.97
CA LEU A 141 -18.26 -5.67 41.60
C LEU A 141 -19.33 -6.24 42.55
N GLU A 142 -18.94 -6.97 43.61
CA GLU A 142 -19.84 -7.54 44.62
C GLU A 142 -19.63 -7.00 46.04
N GLN A 143 -18.41 -6.62 46.44
CA GLN A 143 -18.07 -6.34 47.83
C GLN A 143 -17.82 -4.86 48.15
N GLU A 144 -18.25 -4.43 49.35
CA GLU A 144 -17.51 -3.43 50.14
C GLU A 144 -16.09 -3.99 50.39
N PRO A 145 -15.01 -3.25 50.09
CA PRO A 145 -13.65 -3.82 49.99
C PRO A 145 -13.14 -4.34 51.33
N PRO A 146 -12.12 -5.22 51.34
CA PRO A 146 -11.47 -5.63 52.58
C PRO A 146 -10.92 -4.40 53.31
N GLN A 147 -11.22 -4.28 54.60
CA GLN A 147 -10.62 -3.27 55.48
C GLN A 147 -9.13 -3.59 55.68
N THR A 148 -8.27 -3.08 54.82
CA THR A 148 -6.85 -2.92 55.13
C THR A 148 -6.61 -1.51 55.69
N PRO A 149 -5.88 -1.36 56.82
CA PRO A 149 -5.61 -0.04 57.38
C PRO A 149 -4.52 0.66 56.56
N GLY A 150 -4.90 1.63 55.72
CA GLY A 150 -3.97 2.47 54.94
C GLY A 150 -4.70 3.39 53.96
N GLY A 151 -4.40 4.69 54.00
CA GLY A 151 -5.23 5.81 53.51
C GLY A 151 -5.40 6.03 52.00
N ASP A 152 -5.17 5.05 51.12
CA ASP A 152 -5.31 5.21 49.66
C ASP A 152 -6.45 4.36 49.02
N VAL A 153 -7.09 3.48 49.79
CA VAL A 153 -8.05 2.46 49.29
C VAL A 153 -9.51 2.94 49.25
N ALA A 154 -9.88 3.93 50.08
CA ALA A 154 -11.28 4.33 50.30
C ALA A 154 -11.98 4.95 49.08
N GLY A 155 -11.23 5.56 48.16
CA GLY A 155 -11.77 6.15 46.93
C GLY A 155 -12.04 5.13 45.83
N SER A 156 -11.08 4.25 45.54
CA SER A 156 -11.19 3.17 44.55
C SER A 156 -12.37 2.24 44.88
N SER A 157 -12.53 1.97 46.18
CA SER A 157 -13.70 1.37 46.83
C SER A 157 -15.08 2.00 46.48
N ALA A 158 -15.18 3.33 46.46
CA ALA A 158 -16.45 4.02 46.21
C ALA A 158 -16.84 3.99 44.72
N ALA A 159 -15.87 4.16 43.82
CA ALA A 159 -16.08 4.05 42.39
C ALA A 159 -16.44 2.60 41.98
N ALA A 160 -15.78 1.59 42.55
CA ALA A 160 -16.13 0.18 42.34
C ALA A 160 -17.57 -0.13 42.78
N ARG A 161 -18.00 0.38 43.95
CA ARG A 161 -19.39 0.27 44.43
C ARG A 161 -20.41 0.94 43.51
N PHE A 162 -20.04 2.07 42.91
CA PHE A 162 -20.88 2.69 41.90
C PHE A 162 -21.10 1.73 40.72
N TYR A 163 -20.03 1.19 40.14
CA TYR A 163 -20.14 0.25 39.02
C TYR A 163 -20.94 -1.00 39.38
N ALA A 164 -20.74 -1.56 40.57
CA ALA A 164 -21.53 -2.66 41.09
C ALA A 164 -23.04 -2.32 41.10
N SER A 165 -23.42 -1.19 41.68
CA SER A 165 -24.83 -0.79 41.79
C SER A 165 -25.47 -0.39 40.46
N ALA A 166 -24.68 0.10 39.50
CA ALA A 166 -25.13 0.45 38.16
C ALA A 166 -25.42 -0.78 37.27
N LEU A 167 -24.95 -1.97 37.65
CA LEU A 167 -25.16 -3.20 36.87
C LEU A 167 -26.59 -3.77 37.06
N PRO A 168 -27.19 -4.30 35.97
CA PRO A 168 -28.46 -5.04 36.03
C PRO A 168 -28.43 -6.18 37.05
N ALA A 169 -29.55 -6.42 37.74
CA ALA A 169 -29.66 -7.45 38.78
C ALA A 169 -29.24 -8.84 38.27
N ASN A 170 -29.69 -9.23 37.09
CA ASN A 170 -29.34 -10.52 36.47
C ASN A 170 -27.84 -10.70 36.18
N VAL A 171 -27.06 -9.63 36.10
CA VAL A 171 -25.59 -9.70 35.93
C VAL A 171 -24.91 -9.76 37.28
N ARG A 172 -25.41 -9.01 38.28
CA ARG A 172 -24.95 -9.12 39.67
C ARG A 172 -25.16 -10.52 40.23
N ASP A 173 -26.33 -11.09 40.01
CA ASP A 173 -26.67 -12.44 40.46
C ASP A 173 -25.72 -13.47 39.82
N LEU A 174 -25.46 -13.35 38.51
CA LEU A 174 -24.51 -14.21 37.78
C LEU A 174 -23.09 -14.15 38.34
N LEU A 175 -22.58 -12.93 38.60
CA LEU A 175 -21.24 -12.77 39.19
C LEU A 175 -21.19 -13.44 40.58
N SER A 176 -22.22 -13.21 41.40
CA SER A 176 -22.31 -13.75 42.76
C SER A 176 -22.39 -15.27 42.81
N GLU A 177 -23.14 -15.86 41.87
CA GLU A 177 -23.25 -17.30 41.71
C GLU A 177 -21.89 -17.91 41.36
N LYS A 178 -21.23 -17.38 40.33
CA LYS A 178 -19.97 -17.94 39.82
C LYS A 178 -18.83 -17.86 40.83
N ARG A 179 -18.77 -16.79 41.62
CA ARG A 179 -17.81 -16.65 42.71
C ARG A 179 -18.04 -17.67 43.84
N SER A 180 -19.29 -17.96 44.19
CA SER A 180 -19.60 -18.97 45.22
C SER A 180 -19.10 -20.37 44.85
N THR A 181 -18.93 -20.62 43.55
CA THR A 181 -18.41 -21.86 42.96
C THR A 181 -16.92 -21.82 42.56
N SER A 182 -16.17 -20.79 43.00
CA SER A 182 -14.78 -20.43 42.63
C SER A 182 -13.75 -21.58 42.65
N GLU A 183 -13.97 -22.62 43.44
CA GLU A 183 -13.06 -23.78 43.54
C GLU A 183 -13.31 -24.89 42.49
N SER A 184 -14.32 -24.77 41.61
CA SER A 184 -14.63 -25.76 40.56
C SER A 184 -14.64 -25.17 39.15
N GLU A 185 -14.45 -25.99 38.11
CA GLU A 185 -14.62 -25.57 36.69
C GLU A 185 -15.99 -24.93 36.40
N ALA A 186 -17.03 -25.26 37.18
CA ALA A 186 -18.37 -24.66 37.06
C ALA A 186 -18.42 -23.16 37.45
N GLY A 187 -17.41 -22.66 38.17
CA GLY A 187 -17.28 -21.26 38.58
C GLY A 187 -16.67 -20.33 37.52
N GLN A 188 -16.19 -20.86 36.39
CA GLN A 188 -15.72 -20.02 35.29
C GLN A 188 -16.89 -19.51 34.43
N LEU A 189 -16.79 -18.26 33.99
CA LEU A 189 -17.73 -17.68 33.04
C LEU A 189 -17.49 -18.28 31.65
N ASP A 190 -18.54 -18.80 31.04
CA ASP A 190 -18.52 -19.22 29.64
C ASP A 190 -18.48 -18.01 28.68
N ALA A 191 -18.32 -18.23 27.38
CA ALA A 191 -18.23 -17.15 26.39
C ALA A 191 -19.50 -16.28 26.33
N THR A 192 -20.68 -16.87 26.51
CA THR A 192 -21.96 -16.16 26.48
C THR A 192 -22.14 -15.31 27.73
N GLU A 193 -21.78 -15.86 28.89
CA GLU A 193 -21.77 -15.19 30.18
C GLU A 193 -20.78 -14.01 30.19
N LYS A 194 -19.56 -14.20 29.69
CA LYS A 194 -18.56 -13.14 29.50
C LYS A 194 -19.10 -12.00 28.63
N ALA A 195 -19.71 -12.34 27.48
CA ALA A 195 -20.31 -11.35 26.59
C ALA A 195 -21.46 -10.57 27.26
N ARG A 196 -22.29 -11.23 28.08
CA ARG A 196 -23.36 -10.58 28.86
C ARG A 196 -22.79 -9.59 29.89
N VAL A 197 -21.75 -9.98 30.63
CA VAL A 197 -21.09 -9.09 31.61
C VAL A 197 -20.48 -7.88 30.91
N ILE A 198 -19.73 -8.09 29.82
CA ILE A 198 -19.11 -7.00 29.04
C ILE A 198 -20.17 -6.04 28.50
N THR A 199 -21.27 -6.58 27.94
CA THR A 199 -22.37 -5.77 27.41
C THR A 199 -23.01 -4.89 28.48
N ALA A 200 -23.21 -5.44 29.68
CA ALA A 200 -23.76 -4.69 30.81
C ALA A 200 -22.81 -3.59 31.30
N ILE A 201 -21.51 -3.88 31.41
CA ILE A 201 -20.51 -2.87 31.77
C ILE A 201 -20.47 -1.77 30.70
N ASN A 202 -20.47 -2.12 29.41
CA ASN A 202 -20.47 -1.15 28.31
C ASN A 202 -21.71 -0.25 28.30
N ALA A 203 -22.87 -0.77 28.74
CA ALA A 203 -24.07 0.03 28.90
C ALA A 203 -23.94 1.07 30.02
N VAL A 204 -23.22 0.75 31.11
CA VAL A 204 -22.87 1.72 32.17
C VAL A 204 -21.86 2.73 31.64
N LEU A 205 -20.80 2.28 30.96
CA LEU A 205 -19.77 3.17 30.40
C LEU A 205 -20.35 4.19 29.40
N SER A 206 -21.40 3.82 28.68
CA SER A 206 -22.01 4.68 27.65
C SER A 206 -23.00 5.73 28.17
N ARG A 207 -23.36 5.70 29.46
CA ARG A 207 -24.30 6.63 30.07
C ARG A 207 -23.57 7.74 30.83
N ASP A 208 -24.17 8.92 30.85
CA ASP A 208 -23.68 10.02 31.69
C ASP A 208 -24.13 9.79 33.13
N HIS A 209 -23.16 9.80 34.06
CA HIS A 209 -23.35 9.46 35.47
C HIS A 209 -22.85 10.60 36.36
N PRO A 210 -23.70 11.61 36.66
CA PRO A 210 -23.33 12.72 37.53
C PRO A 210 -22.86 12.26 38.92
N GLU A 211 -23.47 11.19 39.44
CA GLU A 211 -23.07 10.59 40.71
C GLU A 211 -21.63 10.04 40.69
N LEU A 212 -21.19 9.44 39.58
CA LEU A 212 -19.83 8.95 39.44
C LEU A 212 -18.83 10.11 39.40
N ALA A 213 -19.13 11.17 38.66
CA ALA A 213 -18.30 12.37 38.64
C ALA A 213 -18.16 13.01 40.04
N ALA A 214 -19.26 13.04 40.81
CA ALA A 214 -19.24 13.51 42.19
C ALA A 214 -18.35 12.63 43.09
N ILE A 215 -18.46 11.30 42.99
CA ILE A 215 -17.63 10.34 43.72
C ILE A 215 -16.15 10.53 43.39
N LEU A 216 -15.82 10.65 42.11
CA LEU A 216 -14.44 10.84 41.64
C LEU A 216 -13.85 12.15 42.19
N ASN A 217 -14.62 13.23 42.18
CA ASN A 217 -14.19 14.54 42.66
C ASN A 217 -14.06 14.61 44.20
N SER A 218 -14.91 13.89 44.94
CA SER A 218 -14.88 13.89 46.41
C SER A 218 -13.87 12.91 47.02
N THR A 219 -13.20 12.09 46.20
CA THR A 219 -12.27 11.06 46.65
C THR A 219 -10.87 11.29 46.09
N ASN A 220 -9.84 10.66 46.69
CA ASN A 220 -8.48 10.68 46.13
C ASN A 220 -8.37 9.98 44.75
N VAL A 221 -9.45 9.43 44.19
CA VAL A 221 -9.46 8.77 42.87
C VAL A 221 -9.20 9.76 41.74
N ALA A 222 -9.64 11.02 41.88
CA ALA A 222 -9.31 12.06 40.91
C ALA A 222 -7.79 12.22 40.72
N ALA A 223 -6.98 12.03 41.76
CA ALA A 223 -5.52 12.09 41.66
C ALA A 223 -4.90 10.86 40.97
N LEU A 224 -5.59 9.72 40.98
CA LEU A 224 -5.17 8.47 40.35
C LEU A 224 -5.61 8.37 38.89
N LEU A 225 -6.58 9.19 38.46
CA LEU A 225 -6.97 9.29 37.06
C LEU A 225 -5.81 9.81 36.21
N PRO A 226 -5.60 9.27 35.00
CA PRO A 226 -4.68 9.87 34.05
C PRO A 226 -5.07 11.30 33.67
N ASP A 227 -4.10 12.09 33.21
CA ASP A 227 -4.29 13.52 32.86
C ASP A 227 -5.52 13.79 31.98
N ASP A 228 -5.76 12.94 30.98
CA ASP A 228 -6.89 13.07 30.07
C ASP A 228 -8.22 12.89 30.82
N GLY A 229 -8.30 11.92 31.74
CA GLY A 229 -9.46 11.69 32.59
C GLY A 229 -9.67 12.81 33.61
N ARG A 230 -8.59 13.35 34.18
CA ARG A 230 -8.66 14.50 35.11
C ARG A 230 -9.23 15.74 34.44
N LYS A 231 -8.76 16.08 33.24
CA LYS A 231 -9.28 17.22 32.47
C LYS A 231 -10.76 17.06 32.11
N LEU A 232 -11.18 15.84 31.75
CA LEU A 232 -12.59 15.55 31.47
C LEU A 232 -13.45 15.66 32.73
N LEU A 233 -12.94 15.18 33.87
CA LEU A 233 -13.60 15.31 35.16
C LEU A 233 -13.74 16.78 35.56
N GLU A 234 -12.67 17.59 35.46
CA GLU A 234 -12.68 19.02 35.75
C GLU A 234 -13.72 19.77 34.93
N ARG A 235 -13.77 19.52 33.61
CA ARG A 235 -14.80 20.09 32.70
C ARG A 235 -16.21 19.67 33.10
N ARG A 236 -16.41 18.38 33.42
CA ARG A 236 -17.72 17.86 33.84
C ARG A 236 -18.19 18.47 35.16
N VAL A 237 -17.28 18.63 36.13
CA VAL A 237 -17.54 19.25 37.43
C VAL A 237 -17.79 20.75 37.28
N ALA A 238 -17.14 21.41 36.32
CA ALA A 238 -17.41 22.80 35.94
C ALA A 238 -18.78 22.98 35.23
N GLY A 239 -19.53 21.89 35.02
CA GLY A 239 -20.87 21.92 34.42
C GLY A 239 -20.88 21.84 32.89
N GLU A 240 -19.73 21.57 32.24
CA GLU A 240 -19.70 21.35 30.80
C GLU A 240 -20.35 20.01 30.43
N ALA A 241 -21.16 20.01 29.37
CA ALA A 241 -21.71 18.80 28.79
C ALA A 241 -20.61 18.08 27.98
N LEU A 242 -20.23 16.89 28.45
CA LEU A 242 -19.31 16.02 27.72
C LEU A 242 -20.03 15.38 26.53
N THR A 243 -19.31 15.17 25.43
CA THR A 243 -19.77 14.35 24.31
C THR A 243 -19.90 12.89 24.75
N SER A 244 -20.70 12.08 24.04
CA SER A 244 -20.89 10.66 24.36
C SER A 244 -19.56 9.90 24.46
N ARG A 245 -18.57 10.24 23.63
CA ARG A 245 -17.23 9.66 23.68
C ARG A 245 -16.44 10.09 24.91
N GLU A 246 -16.43 11.38 25.22
CA GLU A 246 -15.75 11.91 26.39
C GLU A 246 -16.32 11.30 27.68
N THR A 247 -17.64 11.11 27.74
CA THR A 247 -18.30 10.36 28.82
C THR A 247 -17.78 8.92 28.89
N GLN A 248 -17.76 8.20 27.76
CA GLN A 248 -17.24 6.83 27.75
C GLN A 248 -15.76 6.76 28.15
N ILE A 249 -14.91 7.71 27.72
CA ILE A 249 -13.49 7.77 28.09
C ILE A 249 -13.37 8.02 29.60
N LEU A 250 -14.07 9.01 30.15
CA LEU A 250 -14.04 9.31 31.58
C LEU A 250 -14.47 8.10 32.41
N ASN A 251 -15.60 7.48 32.05
CA ASN A 251 -16.11 6.29 32.73
C ASN A 251 -15.12 5.13 32.58
N ARG A 252 -14.55 4.92 31.39
CA ARG A 252 -13.57 3.86 31.15
C ARG A 252 -12.35 4.02 32.05
N LEU A 253 -11.76 5.22 32.09
CA LEU A 253 -10.60 5.51 32.92
C LEU A 253 -10.93 5.37 34.41
N ALA A 254 -12.13 5.79 34.83
CA ALA A 254 -12.60 5.62 36.20
C ALA A 254 -12.74 4.14 36.59
N LEU A 255 -13.23 3.29 35.68
CA LEU A 255 -13.33 1.84 35.91
C LEU A 255 -11.93 1.20 36.04
N GLU A 256 -10.99 1.57 35.18
CA GLU A 256 -9.60 1.09 35.23
C GLU A 256 -8.92 1.46 36.56
N THR A 257 -9.13 2.69 37.04
CA THR A 257 -8.61 3.15 38.33
C THR A 257 -9.34 2.52 39.53
N ALA A 258 -10.63 2.20 39.38
CA ALA A 258 -11.43 1.58 40.44
C ALA A 258 -11.10 0.10 40.65
N ILE A 259 -10.68 -0.61 39.60
CA ILE A 259 -10.39 -2.06 39.67
C ILE A 259 -9.05 -2.35 38.97
N PRO A 260 -7.92 -1.89 39.57
CA PRO A 260 -6.62 -2.07 38.95
C PRO A 260 -6.27 -3.56 38.83
N GLY A 261 -5.74 -3.95 37.66
CA GLY A 261 -5.30 -5.33 37.41
C GLY A 261 -6.40 -6.31 37.01
N ALA A 262 -7.68 -5.95 37.05
CA ALA A 262 -8.75 -6.79 36.49
C ALA A 262 -8.94 -6.58 34.98
N ILE A 263 -8.58 -5.39 34.50
CA ILE A 263 -8.85 -4.94 33.14
C ILE A 263 -7.60 -4.29 32.55
N LEU A 264 -7.29 -4.60 31.29
CA LEU A 264 -6.25 -3.93 30.52
C LEU A 264 -6.54 -2.43 30.35
N PRO A 265 -5.52 -1.55 30.44
CA PRO A 265 -5.69 -0.14 30.14
C PRO A 265 -6.23 0.09 28.73
N TRP A 266 -7.07 1.11 28.55
CA TRP A 266 -7.55 1.53 27.24
C TRP A 266 -6.36 1.93 26.36
N ILE A 267 -6.33 1.39 25.14
CA ILE A 267 -5.23 1.58 24.21
C ILE A 267 -5.30 3.01 23.66
N ARG A 268 -4.40 3.86 24.13
CA ARG A 268 -4.30 5.23 23.64
C ARG A 268 -3.67 5.27 22.26
N GLY A 269 -4.09 6.25 21.47
CA GLY A 269 -3.60 6.48 20.12
C GLY A 269 -4.41 7.58 19.45
N GLN A 270 -3.89 8.16 18.38
CA GLN A 270 -4.64 9.11 17.56
C GLN A 270 -4.29 8.94 16.08
N GLY A 271 -5.30 9.07 15.22
CA GLY A 271 -5.10 9.16 13.77
C GLY A 271 -4.97 7.82 13.03
N VAL A 272 -5.14 6.67 13.71
CA VAL A 272 -5.16 5.37 13.03
C VAL A 272 -6.38 5.26 12.10
N LEU A 273 -7.53 5.80 12.52
CA LEU A 273 -8.70 6.07 11.68
C LEU A 273 -9.10 7.54 11.79
N LEU A 274 -9.93 7.99 10.85
CA LEU A 274 -10.54 9.31 10.89
C LEU A 274 -11.35 9.48 12.18
N ASN A 275 -11.14 10.60 12.87
CA ASN A 275 -11.75 10.90 14.17
C ASN A 275 -11.71 9.70 15.15
N ASN A 276 -10.64 8.90 15.07
CA ASN A 276 -10.45 7.67 15.84
C ASN A 276 -11.66 6.70 15.75
N GLY A 277 -12.24 6.55 14.55
CA GLY A 277 -13.30 5.59 14.26
C GLY A 277 -14.73 6.09 14.51
N GLU A 278 -14.91 7.35 14.89
CA GLU A 278 -16.23 7.95 15.02
C GLU A 278 -16.81 8.37 13.67
N SER A 279 -18.10 8.08 13.47
CA SER A 279 -18.84 8.62 12.34
C SER A 279 -19.24 10.07 12.63
N ASP A 280 -18.36 11.02 12.34
CA ASP A 280 -18.77 12.42 12.23
C ASP A 280 -19.62 12.58 10.95
N PRO A 281 -20.92 12.89 11.04
CA PRO A 281 -21.78 13.04 9.88
C PRO A 281 -21.26 14.12 8.92
N ALA A 282 -20.71 15.22 9.45
CA ALA A 282 -20.23 16.32 8.61
C ALA A 282 -18.99 15.93 7.80
N ALA A 283 -18.08 15.14 8.37
CA ALA A 283 -16.87 14.71 7.69
C ALA A 283 -17.06 13.45 6.84
N VAL A 284 -17.73 12.42 7.36
CA VAL A 284 -17.85 11.11 6.72
C VAL A 284 -19.01 11.08 5.72
N ASP A 285 -20.19 11.61 6.05
CA ASP A 285 -21.33 11.55 5.14
C ASP A 285 -21.11 12.46 3.93
N THR A 286 -20.54 13.66 4.13
CA THR A 286 -20.12 14.55 3.02
C THR A 286 -19.03 13.91 2.16
N LEU A 287 -18.10 13.14 2.74
CA LEU A 287 -17.10 12.41 1.96
C LEU A 287 -17.76 11.34 1.08
N ILE A 288 -18.75 10.61 1.62
CA ILE A 288 -19.45 9.54 0.92
C ILE A 288 -20.34 10.10 -0.20
N GLN A 289 -21.17 11.09 0.11
CA GLN A 289 -22.21 11.62 -0.78
C GLN A 289 -21.71 12.74 -1.70
N GLY A 290 -20.71 13.50 -1.26
CA GLY A 290 -20.33 14.78 -1.84
C GLY A 290 -21.12 15.94 -1.23
N SER A 291 -20.67 17.17 -1.51
CA SER A 291 -21.34 18.39 -1.08
C SER A 291 -22.21 18.96 -2.20
N ASP A 292 -23.39 19.48 -1.83
CA ASP A 292 -24.28 20.21 -2.74
C ASP A 292 -23.67 21.54 -3.22
N THR A 293 -22.73 22.09 -2.45
CA THR A 293 -22.04 23.34 -2.77
C THR A 293 -20.56 23.10 -2.99
N TRP A 294 -19.94 23.89 -3.87
CA TRP A 294 -18.50 23.75 -4.09
C TRP A 294 -17.68 24.17 -2.86
N LEU A 295 -17.01 23.21 -2.23
CA LEU A 295 -16.09 23.39 -1.11
C LEU A 295 -14.67 23.66 -1.62
N GLY A 296 -14.18 24.86 -1.35
CA GLY A 296 -12.76 25.21 -1.52
C GLY A 296 -11.88 24.55 -0.45
N LEU A 297 -10.56 24.57 -0.65
CA LEU A 297 -9.59 23.97 0.28
C LEU A 297 -9.77 24.46 1.72
N THR A 298 -10.13 25.71 1.95
CA THR A 298 -10.30 26.29 3.30
C THR A 298 -11.53 25.77 4.05
N HIS A 299 -12.51 25.20 3.35
CA HIS A 299 -13.78 24.72 3.94
C HIS A 299 -13.76 23.22 4.24
N LEU A 300 -12.69 22.51 3.85
CA LEU A 300 -12.54 21.09 4.16
C LEU A 300 -12.28 20.89 5.66
N PRO A 301 -12.74 19.78 6.27
CA PRO A 301 -12.62 19.52 7.71
C PRO A 301 -11.19 19.08 8.11
N TRP A 302 -10.20 19.94 7.86
CA TRP A 302 -8.80 19.64 8.15
C TRP A 302 -8.54 19.34 9.62
N GLY A 303 -9.29 19.95 10.53
CA GLY A 303 -9.19 19.68 11.96
C GLY A 303 -9.45 18.21 12.29
N THR A 304 -10.53 17.64 11.73
CA THR A 304 -10.90 16.23 11.90
C THR A 304 -9.86 15.28 11.26
N TRP A 305 -9.30 15.67 10.12
CA TRP A 305 -8.31 14.87 9.39
C TRP A 305 -6.89 14.99 9.92
N TRP A 306 -6.53 16.07 10.62
CA TRP A 306 -5.14 16.38 10.96
C TRP A 306 -4.42 15.25 11.72
N PRO A 307 -5.02 14.58 12.72
CA PRO A 307 -4.37 13.45 13.39
C PRO A 307 -4.02 12.32 12.42
N SER A 308 -4.96 11.98 11.52
CA SER A 308 -4.78 10.94 10.51
C SER A 308 -3.78 11.33 9.43
N LEU A 309 -3.82 12.59 8.96
CA LEU A 309 -2.87 13.15 8.00
C LEU A 309 -1.46 13.14 8.58
N ARG A 310 -1.28 13.61 9.82
CA ARG A 310 0.02 13.63 10.48
C ARG A 310 0.61 12.22 10.59
N LEU A 311 -0.20 11.23 10.98
CA LEU A 311 0.27 9.85 11.13
C LEU A 311 0.57 9.21 9.77
N TRP A 312 -0.42 9.14 8.87
CA TRP A 312 -0.31 8.36 7.64
C TRP A 312 0.41 9.08 6.51
N ALA A 313 0.21 10.40 6.34
CA ALA A 313 0.98 11.17 5.36
C ALA A 313 2.44 11.31 5.81
N GLY A 314 2.69 11.42 7.13
CA GLY A 314 4.03 11.32 7.71
C GLY A 314 4.68 9.95 7.45
N CYS A 315 3.94 8.86 7.63
CA CYS A 315 4.38 7.50 7.33
C CYS A 315 4.71 7.33 5.83
N GLY A 316 3.78 7.68 4.95
CA GLY A 316 3.97 7.63 3.49
C GLY A 316 5.16 8.46 3.04
N LEU A 317 5.31 9.70 3.54
CA LEU A 317 6.44 10.56 3.20
C LEU A 317 7.76 9.95 3.63
N THR A 318 7.81 9.38 4.84
CA THR A 318 9.02 8.73 5.35
C THR A 318 9.37 7.49 4.53
N PHE A 319 8.40 6.68 4.09
CA PHE A 319 8.63 5.57 3.16
C PHE A 319 9.08 6.02 1.77
N ALA A 320 8.55 7.14 1.26
CA ALA A 320 8.98 7.71 -0.02
C ALA A 320 10.43 8.22 0.06
N ILE A 321 10.81 8.87 1.16
CA ILE A 321 12.20 9.29 1.42
C ILE A 321 13.11 8.08 1.61
N ALA A 322 12.68 7.05 2.35
CA ALA A 322 13.41 5.79 2.49
C ALA A 322 13.64 5.13 1.13
N SER A 323 12.64 5.14 0.25
CA SER A 323 12.74 4.65 -1.13
C SER A 323 13.77 5.43 -1.95
N MET A 324 13.81 6.76 -1.81
CA MET A 324 14.82 7.61 -2.44
C MET A 324 16.23 7.30 -1.91
N CYS A 325 16.38 7.17 -0.60
CA CYS A 325 17.64 6.78 0.02
C CYS A 325 18.11 5.40 -0.48
N MET A 326 17.22 4.41 -0.50
CA MET A 326 17.50 3.09 -1.05
C MET A 326 17.91 3.17 -2.53
N ALA A 327 17.16 3.90 -3.36
CA ALA A 327 17.49 4.09 -4.76
C ALA A 327 18.90 4.66 -4.94
N LEU A 328 19.31 5.67 -4.15
CA LEU A 328 20.65 6.25 -4.18
C LEU A 328 21.76 5.30 -3.69
N ILE A 329 21.44 4.40 -2.75
CA ILE A 329 22.38 3.38 -2.26
C ILE A 329 22.58 2.29 -3.31
N VAL A 330 21.50 1.77 -3.91
CA VAL A 330 21.59 0.64 -4.85
C VAL A 330 22.06 1.08 -6.24
N HIS A 331 21.86 2.34 -6.62
CA HIS A 331 22.14 2.84 -7.97
C HIS A 331 23.60 2.62 -8.42
N PRO A 332 24.66 2.94 -7.65
CA PRO A 332 26.04 2.68 -8.08
C PRO A 332 26.32 1.18 -8.25
N GLN A 333 25.83 0.35 -7.34
CA GLN A 333 25.99 -1.10 -7.41
C GLN A 333 25.34 -1.68 -8.67
N TRP A 334 24.09 -1.29 -8.95
CA TRP A 334 23.32 -1.87 -10.05
C TRP A 334 23.63 -1.24 -11.41
N SER A 335 23.83 0.08 -11.47
CA SER A 335 24.08 0.80 -12.73
C SER A 335 25.51 0.62 -13.22
N GLN A 336 26.51 0.69 -12.33
CA GLN A 336 27.93 0.78 -12.72
C GLN A 336 28.69 -0.54 -12.55
N ARG A 337 28.37 -1.34 -11.51
CA ARG A 337 29.08 -2.60 -11.22
C ARG A 337 28.38 -3.81 -11.82
N GLU A 338 27.06 -3.89 -11.72
CA GLU A 338 26.27 -4.99 -12.27
C GLU A 338 25.70 -4.72 -13.67
N LEU A 339 25.79 -3.47 -14.16
CA LEU A 339 25.37 -3.05 -15.50
C LEU A 339 23.94 -3.49 -15.86
N LEU A 340 22.98 -3.26 -14.96
CA LEU A 340 21.59 -3.58 -15.25
C LEU A 340 21.07 -2.85 -16.48
N ALA A 341 20.06 -3.46 -17.12
CA ALA A 341 19.56 -3.02 -18.40
C ALA A 341 18.77 -1.70 -18.35
N TYR A 342 18.04 -1.43 -17.25
CA TYR A 342 17.09 -0.32 -17.10
C TYR A 342 16.27 -0.04 -18.37
N PRO A 343 15.42 -1.01 -18.81
CA PRO A 343 14.79 -0.93 -20.13
C PRO A 343 13.90 0.30 -20.34
N VAL A 344 13.21 0.76 -19.28
CA VAL A 344 12.41 1.99 -19.32
C VAL A 344 13.30 3.21 -19.56
N ALA A 345 14.37 3.38 -18.77
CA ALA A 345 15.33 4.47 -18.97
C ALA A 345 15.97 4.43 -20.37
N ARG A 346 16.27 3.23 -20.89
CA ARG A 346 16.82 3.03 -22.24
C ARG A 346 15.84 3.44 -23.34
N PHE A 347 14.57 3.09 -23.21
CA PHE A 347 13.53 3.53 -24.14
C PHE A 347 13.47 5.06 -24.21
N VAL A 348 13.53 5.72 -23.04
CA VAL A 348 13.49 7.19 -22.97
C VAL A 348 14.74 7.81 -23.56
N ASP A 349 15.91 7.22 -23.32
CA ASP A 349 17.17 7.67 -23.92
C ASP A 349 17.11 7.61 -25.46
N GLU A 350 16.63 6.49 -26.02
CA GLU A 350 16.43 6.31 -27.46
C GLU A 350 15.43 7.34 -28.04
N LEU A 351 14.32 7.59 -27.32
CA LEU A 351 13.31 8.56 -27.74
C LEU A 351 13.81 10.01 -27.63
N CYS A 352 14.63 10.32 -26.63
CA CYS A 352 15.17 11.65 -26.39
C CYS A 352 16.42 11.94 -27.24
N HIS A 353 17.02 10.95 -27.90
CA HIS A 353 18.24 11.16 -28.66
C HIS A 353 17.99 12.02 -29.90
N MET A 354 18.55 13.23 -29.93
CA MET A 354 18.36 14.23 -30.98
C MET A 354 19.59 14.34 -31.88
N SER A 355 19.40 14.60 -33.17
CA SER A 355 20.51 15.04 -34.04
C SER A 355 21.01 16.42 -33.62
N PRO A 356 22.31 16.72 -33.71
CA PRO A 356 22.84 18.06 -33.45
C PRO A 356 22.12 19.12 -34.31
N GLY A 357 21.47 20.09 -33.67
CA GLY A 357 20.66 21.12 -34.35
C GLY A 357 19.33 20.63 -34.95
N GLY A 358 19.03 19.34 -34.82
CA GLY A 358 17.77 18.73 -35.26
C GLY A 358 16.60 19.09 -34.36
N ARG A 359 15.39 19.14 -34.94
CA ARG A 359 14.13 19.40 -34.21
C ARG A 359 13.38 18.13 -33.83
N TRP A 360 13.83 16.99 -34.36
CA TRP A 360 13.20 15.69 -34.22
C TRP A 360 14.17 14.69 -33.59
N PRO A 361 13.66 13.74 -32.79
CA PRO A 361 14.43 12.57 -32.38
C PRO A 361 15.00 11.82 -33.58
N ILE A 362 16.20 11.25 -33.44
CA ILE A 362 16.82 10.45 -34.50
C ILE A 362 15.91 9.28 -34.88
N VAL A 363 15.28 8.63 -33.91
CA VAL A 363 14.35 7.51 -34.15
C VAL A 363 13.16 7.92 -35.04
N ALA A 364 12.70 9.17 -34.94
CA ALA A 364 11.57 9.69 -35.73
C ALA A 364 11.95 10.02 -37.20
N THR A 365 13.23 9.93 -37.56
CA THR A 365 13.67 10.04 -38.97
C THR A 365 13.44 8.76 -39.77
N SER A 366 13.26 7.62 -39.08
CA SER A 366 13.01 6.33 -39.72
C SER A 366 11.55 6.19 -40.15
N ARG A 367 11.32 5.67 -41.37
CA ARG A 367 9.95 5.34 -41.84
C ARG A 367 9.30 4.27 -40.99
N LEU A 368 10.08 3.33 -40.46
CA LEU A 368 9.57 2.25 -39.62
C LEU A 368 8.96 2.77 -38.32
N PHE A 369 9.50 3.85 -37.75
CA PHE A 369 8.91 4.50 -36.59
C PHE A 369 7.47 4.95 -36.87
N TRP A 370 7.26 5.64 -37.99
CA TRP A 370 5.93 6.11 -38.39
C TRP A 370 4.99 4.98 -38.78
N CYS A 371 5.50 3.86 -39.31
CA CYS A 371 4.69 2.66 -39.53
C CYS A 371 4.16 2.08 -38.20
N GLY A 372 5.02 1.96 -37.19
CA GLY A 372 4.65 1.43 -35.87
C GLY A 372 3.65 2.36 -35.16
N LEU A 373 3.95 3.65 -35.16
CA LEU A 373 3.08 4.69 -34.61
C LEU A 373 1.72 4.71 -35.32
N GLY A 374 1.72 4.78 -36.65
CA GLY A 374 0.51 4.86 -37.45
C GLY A 374 -0.39 3.64 -37.31
N CYS A 375 0.20 2.43 -37.27
CA CYS A 375 -0.55 1.18 -37.10
C CYS A 375 -1.33 1.16 -35.78
N ILE A 376 -0.65 1.43 -34.66
CA ILE A 376 -1.27 1.40 -33.34
C ILE A 376 -2.19 2.61 -33.13
N ALA A 377 -1.81 3.78 -33.66
CA ALA A 377 -2.66 4.94 -33.62
C ALA A 377 -3.99 4.70 -34.36
N PHE A 378 -3.95 4.03 -35.51
CA PHE A 378 -5.14 3.67 -36.27
C PHE A 378 -6.06 2.71 -35.49
N VAL A 379 -5.50 1.66 -34.87
CA VAL A 379 -6.26 0.72 -34.04
C VAL A 379 -6.98 1.44 -32.91
N HIS A 380 -6.27 2.27 -32.15
CA HIS A 380 -6.85 2.99 -31.01
C HIS A 380 -7.75 4.15 -31.40
N LEU A 381 -7.56 4.74 -32.59
CA LEU A 381 -8.49 5.70 -33.15
C LEU A 381 -9.82 5.03 -33.47
N LEU A 382 -9.82 3.89 -34.17
CA LEU A 382 -11.05 3.16 -34.48
C LEU A 382 -11.75 2.66 -33.22
N ASN A 383 -11.01 2.08 -32.28
CA ASN A 383 -11.58 1.59 -31.02
C ASN A 383 -12.15 2.72 -30.16
N GLY A 384 -11.49 3.88 -30.12
CA GLY A 384 -12.03 5.04 -29.43
C GLY A 384 -13.25 5.61 -30.14
N LEU A 385 -13.25 5.71 -31.47
CA LEU A 385 -14.44 6.12 -32.21
C LEU A 385 -15.60 5.14 -32.01
N ASN A 386 -15.34 3.83 -31.98
CA ASN A 386 -16.37 2.81 -31.69
C ASN A 386 -16.98 2.98 -30.29
N ALA A 387 -16.18 3.38 -29.30
CA ALA A 387 -16.68 3.63 -27.94
C ALA A 387 -17.70 4.78 -27.87
N TRP A 388 -17.60 5.77 -28.77
CA TRP A 388 -18.51 6.91 -28.87
C TRP A 388 -19.63 6.68 -29.90
N PHE A 389 -19.30 5.95 -30.96
CA PHE A 389 -20.15 5.68 -32.11
C PHE A 389 -20.11 4.17 -32.41
N PRO A 390 -21.04 3.38 -31.84
CA PRO A 390 -21.03 1.92 -31.97
C PRO A 390 -21.06 1.39 -33.42
N ALA A 391 -21.48 2.22 -34.38
CA ALA A 391 -21.44 1.89 -35.82
C ALA A 391 -20.03 1.80 -36.41
N VAL A 392 -19.02 2.39 -35.76
CA VAL A 392 -17.61 2.30 -36.20
C VAL A 392 -17.06 0.92 -35.89
N LEU A 393 -16.25 0.35 -36.78
CA LEU A 393 -15.62 -0.95 -36.57
C LEU A 393 -14.71 -0.96 -35.33
N LYS A 394 -14.88 -1.97 -34.47
CA LYS A 394 -13.96 -2.27 -33.35
C LYS A 394 -12.94 -3.31 -33.76
N ILE A 395 -11.65 -3.02 -33.55
CA ILE A 395 -10.56 -3.98 -33.68
C ILE A 395 -10.33 -4.63 -32.31
N PRO A 396 -10.66 -5.92 -32.11
CA PRO A 396 -10.57 -6.55 -30.81
C PRO A 396 -9.10 -6.74 -30.39
N LEU A 397 -8.72 -6.11 -29.28
CA LEU A 397 -7.44 -6.36 -28.59
C LEU A 397 -7.60 -7.37 -27.44
N GLN A 398 -8.81 -7.85 -27.19
CA GLN A 398 -9.10 -8.90 -26.22
C GLN A 398 -9.48 -10.16 -26.99
N LEU A 399 -8.75 -11.23 -26.72
CA LEU A 399 -9.02 -12.54 -27.30
C LEU A 399 -9.92 -13.30 -26.33
N ASP A 400 -10.91 -14.02 -26.85
CA ASP A 400 -11.85 -14.79 -26.04
C ASP A 400 -11.55 -16.29 -26.18
N PHE A 401 -10.93 -16.86 -25.15
CA PHE A 401 -10.76 -18.31 -24.98
C PHE A 401 -11.53 -18.80 -23.75
N ASP A 402 -12.57 -18.08 -23.32
CA ASP A 402 -13.41 -18.46 -22.18
C ASP A 402 -13.96 -19.90 -22.26
N PRO A 403 -14.35 -20.44 -23.44
CA PRO A 403 -14.79 -21.83 -23.56
C PRO A 403 -13.77 -22.85 -23.06
N LEU A 404 -12.46 -22.55 -23.08
CA LEU A 404 -11.42 -23.45 -22.58
C LEU A 404 -11.50 -23.66 -21.06
N ARG A 405 -12.17 -22.78 -20.31
CA ARG A 405 -12.36 -22.95 -18.86
C ARG A 405 -13.05 -24.25 -18.50
N GLN A 406 -13.94 -24.74 -19.38
CA GLN A 406 -14.64 -26.02 -19.18
C GLN A 406 -13.68 -27.21 -19.18
N LEU A 407 -12.56 -27.12 -19.92
CA LEU A 407 -11.52 -28.15 -19.96
C LEU A 407 -10.60 -28.11 -18.73
N PHE A 408 -10.53 -26.97 -18.04
CA PHE A 408 -9.63 -26.76 -16.90
C PHE A 408 -10.38 -26.22 -15.67
N PRO A 409 -11.34 -26.97 -15.10
CA PRO A 409 -12.25 -26.48 -14.07
C PRO A 409 -11.55 -26.06 -12.77
N TYR A 410 -10.40 -26.65 -12.44
CA TYR A 410 -9.60 -26.26 -11.28
C TYR A 410 -8.76 -25.00 -11.56
N ALA A 411 -8.11 -24.94 -12.73
CA ALA A 411 -7.32 -23.77 -13.11
C ALA A 411 -8.20 -22.52 -13.29
N ALA A 412 -9.44 -22.69 -13.77
CA ALA A 412 -10.40 -21.61 -13.93
C ALA A 412 -10.82 -20.93 -12.61
N LYS A 413 -10.59 -21.59 -11.46
CA LYS A 413 -10.87 -21.04 -10.12
C LYS A 413 -9.68 -20.27 -9.52
N ILE A 414 -8.52 -20.29 -10.17
CA ILE A 414 -7.32 -19.61 -9.67
C ILE A 414 -7.41 -18.11 -9.98
N GLN A 415 -6.95 -17.28 -9.04
CA GLN A 415 -6.90 -15.84 -9.22
C GLN A 415 -6.10 -15.48 -10.49
N GLY A 416 -6.63 -14.57 -11.30
CA GLY A 416 -6.03 -14.17 -12.58
C GLY A 416 -6.32 -15.12 -13.75
N ALA A 417 -7.07 -16.21 -13.54
CA ALA A 417 -7.45 -17.12 -14.64
C ALA A 417 -8.26 -16.40 -15.73
N ALA A 418 -9.09 -15.43 -15.37
CA ALA A 418 -9.79 -14.59 -16.35
C ALA A 418 -8.87 -13.90 -17.33
N ASP A 419 -7.76 -13.35 -16.86
CA ASP A 419 -6.83 -12.64 -17.71
C ASP A 419 -5.99 -13.59 -18.60
N VAL A 420 -5.91 -14.88 -18.25
CA VAL A 420 -5.25 -15.88 -19.10
C VAL A 420 -6.21 -16.47 -20.14
N PHE A 421 -7.46 -16.74 -19.77
CA PHE A 421 -8.48 -17.27 -20.69
C PHE A 421 -9.10 -16.19 -21.58
N THR A 422 -9.12 -14.93 -21.16
CA THR A 422 -9.61 -13.81 -21.98
C THR A 422 -8.54 -12.73 -22.13
N PRO A 423 -7.36 -13.07 -22.68
CA PRO A 423 -6.19 -12.22 -22.59
C PRO A 423 -6.35 -10.95 -23.41
N ARG A 424 -5.90 -9.85 -22.82
CA ARG A 424 -5.77 -8.56 -23.49
C ARG A 424 -4.36 -8.38 -24.03
N LEU A 425 -4.29 -7.95 -25.27
CA LEU A 425 -3.05 -7.60 -25.95
C LEU A 425 -2.72 -6.15 -25.64
N PHE A 426 -1.54 -5.93 -25.08
CA PHE A 426 -0.98 -4.61 -24.80
C PHE A 426 0.20 -4.34 -25.74
N PRO A 427 -0.02 -3.65 -26.87
CA PRO A 427 1.02 -3.27 -27.83
C PRO A 427 2.29 -2.71 -27.18
N THR A 428 2.16 -1.85 -26.17
CA THR A 428 3.30 -1.30 -25.42
C THR A 428 4.12 -2.40 -24.74
N ILE A 429 3.47 -3.37 -24.08
CA ILE A 429 4.18 -4.47 -23.40
C ILE A 429 4.84 -5.40 -24.44
N ILE A 430 4.15 -5.70 -25.54
CA ILE A 430 4.69 -6.49 -26.65
C ILE A 430 5.95 -5.82 -27.23
N ALA A 431 5.90 -4.51 -27.45
CA ALA A 431 7.05 -3.74 -27.94
C ALA A 431 8.16 -3.61 -26.89
N PHE A 432 7.84 -3.43 -25.61
CA PHE A 432 8.84 -3.38 -24.53
C PHE A 432 9.59 -4.69 -24.40
N ALA A 433 8.90 -5.83 -24.49
CA ALA A 433 9.49 -7.16 -24.46
C ALA A 433 10.55 -7.38 -25.55
N PHE A 434 10.51 -6.61 -26.65
CA PHE A 434 11.55 -6.59 -27.67
C PHE A 434 12.90 -6.06 -27.14
N PHE A 435 12.87 -5.08 -26.22
CA PHE A 435 14.07 -4.48 -25.62
C PHE A 435 14.61 -5.28 -24.42
N LEU A 436 13.82 -6.18 -23.85
CA LEU A 436 14.19 -7.00 -22.68
C LEU A 436 15.08 -8.19 -23.05
N ARG A 437 15.80 -8.75 -22.08
CA ARG A 437 16.48 -10.04 -22.27
C ARG A 437 15.45 -11.14 -22.54
N SER A 438 15.75 -12.06 -23.48
CA SER A 438 14.79 -13.08 -23.92
C SER A 438 14.32 -13.98 -22.77
N GLU A 439 15.21 -14.39 -21.86
CA GLU A 439 14.87 -15.16 -20.65
C GLU A 439 13.85 -14.44 -19.76
N VAL A 440 13.98 -13.11 -19.64
CA VAL A 440 13.08 -12.29 -18.82
C VAL A 440 11.70 -12.22 -19.45
N SER A 441 11.61 -11.90 -20.74
CA SER A 441 10.33 -11.85 -21.46
C SER A 441 9.63 -13.22 -21.47
N LEU A 442 10.39 -14.30 -21.64
CA LEU A 442 9.85 -15.66 -21.56
C LEU A 442 9.30 -15.95 -20.17
N SER A 443 10.08 -15.68 -19.11
CA SER A 443 9.62 -15.89 -17.74
C SER A 443 8.38 -15.08 -17.40
N LEU A 444 8.32 -13.80 -17.74
CA LEU A 444 7.12 -12.97 -17.54
C LEU A 444 5.93 -13.48 -18.38
N GLY A 445 6.20 -13.99 -19.58
CA GLY A 445 5.20 -14.61 -20.44
C GLY A 445 4.73 -16.00 -20.00
N LEU A 446 5.38 -16.61 -19.01
CA LEU A 446 4.98 -17.91 -18.45
C LEU A 446 4.25 -17.77 -17.11
N VAL A 447 4.25 -16.59 -16.47
CA VAL A 447 3.70 -16.36 -15.13
C VAL A 447 2.25 -16.85 -14.99
N GLY A 448 1.35 -16.45 -15.88
CA GLY A 448 -0.05 -16.83 -15.81
C GLY A 448 -0.24 -18.33 -15.99
N PHE A 449 0.44 -18.92 -16.97
CA PHE A 449 0.35 -20.37 -17.22
C PHE A 449 0.88 -21.20 -16.05
N THR A 450 2.00 -20.83 -15.45
CA THR A 450 2.54 -21.54 -14.29
C THR A 450 1.67 -21.34 -13.06
N THR A 451 1.11 -20.14 -12.85
CA THR A 451 0.15 -19.86 -11.77
C THR A 451 -1.08 -20.77 -11.89
N LEU A 452 -1.67 -20.85 -13.08
CA LEU A 452 -2.86 -21.67 -13.34
C LEU A 452 -2.55 -23.17 -13.25
N ALA A 453 -1.40 -23.61 -13.76
CA ALA A 453 -0.99 -25.01 -13.72
C ALA A 453 -0.73 -25.48 -12.29
N VAL A 454 0.10 -24.75 -11.52
CA VAL A 454 0.43 -25.10 -10.13
C VAL A 454 -0.78 -24.92 -9.24
N GLY A 455 -1.49 -23.78 -9.34
CA GLY A 455 -2.68 -23.52 -8.54
C GLY A 455 -3.80 -24.51 -8.82
N GLY A 456 -4.06 -24.80 -10.10
CA GLY A 456 -5.06 -25.78 -10.51
C GLY A 456 -4.73 -27.19 -10.05
N PHE A 457 -3.46 -27.59 -10.11
CA PHE A 457 -2.99 -28.86 -9.59
C PHE A 457 -3.21 -28.97 -8.07
N LEU A 458 -2.78 -27.97 -7.30
CA LEU A 458 -2.96 -27.95 -5.85
C LEU A 458 -4.45 -28.01 -5.48
N LEU A 459 -5.29 -27.23 -6.15
CA LEU A 459 -6.73 -27.25 -5.91
C LEU A 459 -7.37 -28.61 -6.25
N ALA A 460 -6.89 -29.28 -7.31
CA ALA A 460 -7.32 -30.64 -7.65
C ALA A 460 -6.93 -31.68 -6.59
N GLN A 461 -5.85 -31.45 -5.84
CA GLN A 461 -5.44 -32.26 -4.69
C GLN A 461 -6.18 -31.86 -3.39
N GLY A 462 -7.17 -30.98 -3.45
CA GLY A 462 -7.90 -30.50 -2.28
C GLY A 462 -7.15 -29.46 -1.44
N ILE A 463 -6.03 -28.92 -1.95
CA ILE A 463 -5.23 -27.92 -1.25
C ILE A 463 -5.73 -26.52 -1.65
N PRO A 464 -6.35 -25.74 -0.73
CA PRO A 464 -6.92 -24.44 -1.07
C PRO A 464 -5.80 -23.42 -1.34
N VAL A 465 -5.76 -22.83 -2.54
CA VAL A 465 -4.64 -21.95 -2.96
C VAL A 465 -4.91 -20.47 -2.69
N ALA A 466 -6.18 -20.06 -2.79
CA ALA A 466 -6.58 -18.66 -2.67
C ALA A 466 -6.45 -18.16 -1.22
N GLY A 467 -5.93 -16.96 -1.06
CA GLY A 467 -6.02 -16.15 0.16
C GLY A 467 -6.57 -14.78 -0.20
N GLU A 468 -7.27 -14.13 0.73
CA GLU A 468 -7.64 -12.73 0.59
C GLU A 468 -6.38 -11.84 0.58
N ALA A 469 -6.48 -10.60 0.10
CA ALA A 469 -5.32 -9.71 -0.12
C ALA A 469 -4.47 -9.44 1.14
N LEU A 470 -5.02 -9.61 2.34
CA LEU A 470 -4.34 -9.43 3.62
C LEU A 470 -4.09 -10.77 4.36
N SER A 471 -4.41 -11.91 3.74
CA SER A 471 -4.35 -13.25 4.30
C SER A 471 -3.18 -14.06 3.72
N PRO A 472 -2.55 -14.97 4.48
CA PRO A 472 -1.41 -15.77 4.01
C PRO A 472 -1.82 -16.90 3.04
N GLY A 473 -2.22 -16.53 1.81
CA GLY A 473 -2.42 -17.50 0.74
C GLY A 473 -1.13 -18.27 0.39
N LYS A 474 -1.26 -19.44 -0.24
CA LYS A 474 -0.09 -20.32 -0.53
C LYS A 474 0.88 -19.68 -1.51
N PHE A 475 0.37 -19.01 -2.56
CA PHE A 475 1.21 -18.19 -3.44
C PHE A 475 1.84 -17.01 -2.71
N SER A 476 1.12 -16.34 -1.81
CA SER A 476 1.67 -15.24 -1.00
C SER A 476 2.87 -15.72 -0.16
N LEU A 477 2.75 -16.87 0.51
CA LEU A 477 3.84 -17.48 1.29
C LEU A 477 5.04 -17.87 0.42
N MET A 478 4.80 -18.53 -0.72
CA MET A 478 5.86 -18.86 -1.67
C MET A 478 6.58 -17.60 -2.19
N THR A 479 5.83 -16.58 -2.58
CA THR A 479 6.40 -15.33 -3.08
C THR A 479 7.16 -14.60 -1.97
N PHE A 480 6.66 -14.59 -0.72
CA PHE A 480 7.40 -14.06 0.44
C PHE A 480 8.76 -14.75 0.62
N GLY A 481 8.78 -16.09 0.66
CA GLY A 481 10.03 -16.84 0.77
C GLY A 481 10.98 -16.59 -0.40
N GLY A 482 10.42 -16.45 -1.61
CA GLY A 482 11.13 -16.03 -2.81
C GLY A 482 11.77 -14.64 -2.68
N TYR A 483 11.06 -13.67 -2.11
CA TYR A 483 11.56 -12.32 -1.84
C TYR A 483 12.71 -12.34 -0.84
N ILE A 484 12.61 -13.11 0.24
CA ILE A 484 13.69 -13.25 1.24
C ILE A 484 14.94 -13.87 0.59
N ALA A 485 14.78 -14.97 -0.15
CA ALA A 485 15.88 -15.61 -0.85
C ALA A 485 16.53 -14.67 -1.88
N PHE A 486 15.72 -13.93 -2.64
CA PHE A 486 16.22 -12.98 -3.64
C PHE A 486 16.95 -11.80 -2.99
N ALA A 487 16.40 -11.20 -1.94
CA ALA A 487 17.04 -10.13 -1.19
C ALA A 487 18.39 -10.58 -0.62
N ALA A 488 18.46 -11.77 -0.02
CA ALA A 488 19.70 -12.35 0.49
C ALA A 488 20.76 -12.50 -0.62
N MET A 489 20.36 -12.98 -1.81
CA MET A 489 21.27 -13.10 -2.95
C MET A 489 21.76 -11.75 -3.46
N LEU A 490 20.89 -10.73 -3.55
CA LEU A 490 21.29 -9.38 -3.94
C LEU A 490 22.29 -8.76 -2.97
N LEU A 491 22.05 -8.91 -1.66
CA LEU A 491 22.97 -8.46 -0.62
C LEU A 491 24.30 -9.21 -0.69
N TYR A 492 24.28 -10.52 -0.97
CA TYR A 492 25.49 -11.33 -1.10
C TYR A 492 26.35 -10.91 -2.30
N VAL A 493 25.73 -10.65 -3.47
CA VAL A 493 26.44 -10.21 -4.68
C VAL A 493 27.06 -8.83 -4.49
N GLY A 494 26.35 -7.90 -3.86
CA GLY A 494 26.83 -6.54 -3.59
C GLY A 494 27.57 -6.36 -2.27
N ARG A 495 27.87 -7.43 -1.51
CA ARG A 495 28.28 -7.36 -0.10
C ARG A 495 29.46 -6.43 0.17
N SER A 496 30.49 -6.43 -0.68
CA SER A 496 31.68 -5.59 -0.47
C SER A 496 31.34 -4.10 -0.56
N TYR A 497 30.48 -3.72 -1.50
CA TYR A 497 29.97 -2.37 -1.64
C TYR A 497 29.03 -1.99 -0.49
N TYR A 498 28.03 -2.83 -0.19
CA TYR A 498 27.06 -2.53 0.87
C TYR A 498 27.70 -2.46 2.26
N LEU A 499 28.68 -3.32 2.57
CA LEU A 499 29.47 -3.24 3.80
C LEU A 499 30.33 -1.97 3.85
N SER A 500 30.90 -1.52 2.72
CA SER A 500 31.63 -0.24 2.66
C SER A 500 30.71 0.97 2.91
N VAL A 501 29.49 0.96 2.35
CA VAL A 501 28.48 1.99 2.64
C VAL A 501 28.08 1.95 4.11
N ALA A 502 27.78 0.77 4.66
CA ALA A 502 27.41 0.60 6.07
C ALA A 502 28.51 1.10 7.01
N GLY A 503 29.78 0.74 6.76
CA GLY A 503 30.92 1.27 7.50
C GLY A 503 31.03 2.79 7.40
N GLY A 504 30.79 3.37 6.22
CA GLY A 504 30.76 4.82 6.03
C GLY A 504 29.63 5.54 6.78
N VAL A 505 28.45 4.90 6.90
CA VAL A 505 27.30 5.45 7.66
C VAL A 505 27.69 5.70 9.11
N VAL A 506 28.36 4.72 9.74
CA VAL A 506 28.82 4.77 11.14
C VAL A 506 30.21 5.38 11.35
N GLY A 507 30.87 5.85 10.28
CA GLY A 507 32.17 6.54 10.38
C GLY A 507 33.40 5.63 10.49
N LEU A 508 33.28 4.34 10.18
CA LEU A 508 34.40 3.40 10.16
C LEU A 508 35.34 3.65 8.97
N ARG A 509 36.62 3.29 9.13
CA ARG A 509 37.64 3.38 8.09
C ARG A 509 37.29 2.43 6.94
N ARG A 510 37.33 2.95 5.71
CA ARG A 510 36.93 2.24 4.48
C ARG A 510 38.15 1.72 3.74
N SER A 511 37.98 0.62 3.00
CA SER A 511 39.00 0.17 2.05
C SER A 511 39.12 1.18 0.90
N PRO A 512 40.33 1.66 0.55
CA PRO A 512 40.52 2.56 -0.59
C PRO A 512 40.20 1.90 -1.94
N GLU A 513 40.16 0.57 -2.01
CA GLU A 513 39.88 -0.19 -3.23
C GLU A 513 38.40 -0.15 -3.66
N ILE A 514 37.50 0.16 -2.73
CA ILE A 514 36.05 0.17 -2.99
C ILE A 514 35.57 1.62 -3.12
N GLU A 515 35.44 2.09 -4.35
CA GLU A 515 34.88 3.41 -4.62
C GLU A 515 33.45 3.51 -4.05
N THR A 516 33.28 4.37 -3.06
CA THR A 516 32.02 4.53 -2.30
C THR A 516 31.59 6.00 -2.36
N PRO A 517 30.60 6.34 -3.22
CA PRO A 517 30.15 7.72 -3.36
C PRO A 517 29.65 8.32 -2.05
N ALA A 518 30.03 9.56 -1.75
CA ALA A 518 29.59 10.26 -0.54
C ALA A 518 28.06 10.37 -0.46
N GLY A 519 27.38 10.51 -1.62
CA GLY A 519 25.92 10.53 -1.71
C GLY A 519 25.27 9.25 -1.18
N SER A 520 25.86 8.07 -1.42
CA SER A 520 25.34 6.80 -0.91
C SER A 520 25.49 6.66 0.61
N ILE A 521 26.53 7.27 1.21
CA ILE A 521 26.72 7.30 2.67
C ILE A 521 25.67 8.20 3.34
N TRP A 522 25.46 9.40 2.80
CA TRP A 522 24.40 10.28 3.28
C TRP A 522 23.00 9.68 3.09
N ALA A 523 22.77 9.01 1.96
CA ALA A 523 21.55 8.23 1.75
C ALA A 523 21.41 7.10 2.78
N GLY A 524 22.50 6.41 3.15
CA GLY A 524 22.50 5.40 4.22
C GLY A 524 22.13 5.95 5.59
N ARG A 525 22.65 7.14 5.95
CA ARG A 525 22.25 7.85 7.19
C ARG A 525 20.79 8.29 7.14
N GLY A 526 20.34 8.80 5.99
CA GLY A 526 18.94 9.15 5.76
C GLY A 526 18.00 7.95 5.87
N LEU A 527 18.39 6.79 5.33
CA LEU A 527 17.64 5.55 5.44
C LEU A 527 17.53 5.09 6.90
N LEU A 528 18.64 5.13 7.66
CA LEU A 528 18.63 4.80 9.09
C LEU A 528 17.69 5.72 9.88
N ALA A 529 17.74 7.03 9.62
CA ALA A 529 16.83 7.99 10.23
C ALA A 529 15.37 7.66 9.87
N CYS A 530 15.08 7.36 8.61
CA CYS A 530 13.74 6.97 8.17
C CYS A 530 13.25 5.68 8.87
N VAL A 531 14.11 4.67 9.03
CA VAL A 531 13.76 3.43 9.74
C VAL A 531 13.38 3.72 11.19
N VAL A 532 14.20 4.49 11.90
CA VAL A 532 13.92 4.88 13.30
C VAL A 532 12.61 5.68 13.38
N THR A 533 12.40 6.63 12.48
CA THR A 533 11.17 7.42 12.43
C THR A 533 9.94 6.56 12.12
N LEU A 534 10.03 5.60 11.18
CA LEU A 534 8.92 4.70 10.85
C LEU A 534 8.57 3.78 12.02
N VAL A 535 9.57 3.22 12.71
CA VAL A 535 9.34 2.42 13.92
C VAL A 535 8.66 3.26 15.00
N ALA A 536 9.10 4.51 15.20
CA ALA A 536 8.45 5.44 16.13
C ALA A 536 7.01 5.78 15.74
N ILE A 537 6.73 5.97 14.44
CA ILE A 537 5.37 6.24 13.93
C ILE A 537 4.44 5.06 14.23
N PHE A 538 4.82 3.83 13.86
CA PHE A 538 3.98 2.65 14.14
C PHE A 538 3.85 2.36 15.64
N THR A 539 4.89 2.64 16.43
CA THR A 539 4.81 2.53 17.89
C THR A 539 3.83 3.56 18.47
N SER A 540 3.84 4.79 17.96
CA SER A 540 2.87 5.83 18.35
C SER A 540 1.44 5.53 17.88
N ALA A 541 1.28 4.67 16.87
CA ALA A 541 0.00 4.18 16.39
C ALA A 541 -0.56 3.03 17.25
N GLY A 542 0.13 2.62 18.32
CA GLY A 542 -0.30 1.59 19.27
C GLY A 542 0.25 0.18 19.02
N MET A 543 1.19 0.01 18.09
CA MET A 543 1.96 -1.23 17.96
C MET A 543 3.13 -1.25 18.94
N ASP A 544 3.61 -2.43 19.32
CA ASP A 544 4.91 -2.51 19.99
C ASP A 544 6.07 -2.31 19.01
N TRP A 545 7.26 -2.03 19.55
CA TRP A 545 8.45 -1.73 18.75
C TRP A 545 8.99 -2.94 17.97
N VAL A 546 8.75 -4.18 18.43
CA VAL A 546 9.18 -5.40 17.72
C VAL A 546 8.32 -5.58 16.48
N MET A 547 6.99 -5.51 16.61
CA MET A 547 6.06 -5.57 15.48
C MET A 547 6.32 -4.43 14.50
N SER A 548 6.54 -3.22 15.00
CA SER A 548 6.88 -2.05 14.19
C SER A 548 8.15 -2.29 13.37
N THR A 549 9.18 -2.87 13.98
CA THR A 549 10.46 -3.16 13.32
C THR A 549 10.32 -4.25 12.25
N LEU A 550 9.60 -5.33 12.57
CA LEU A 550 9.32 -6.42 11.61
C LEU A 550 8.54 -5.91 10.40
N LEU A 551 7.47 -5.14 10.62
CA LEU A 551 6.66 -4.55 9.56
C LEU A 551 7.50 -3.66 8.64
N VAL A 552 8.27 -2.72 9.21
CA VAL A 552 9.13 -1.82 8.44
C VAL A 552 10.17 -2.62 7.64
N GLY A 553 10.81 -3.62 8.25
CA GLY A 553 11.78 -4.49 7.58
C GLY A 553 11.18 -5.25 6.39
N MET A 554 9.96 -5.77 6.52
CA MET A 554 9.26 -6.47 5.44
C MET A 554 8.88 -5.52 4.30
N ILE A 555 8.36 -4.32 4.60
CA ILE A 555 8.04 -3.30 3.58
C ILE A 555 9.30 -2.87 2.82
N LEU A 556 10.41 -2.63 3.52
CA LEU A 556 11.68 -2.27 2.88
C LEU A 556 12.24 -3.42 2.03
N THR A 557 12.02 -4.68 2.43
CA THR A 557 12.36 -5.85 1.62
C THR A 557 11.54 -5.88 0.33
N ILE A 558 10.24 -5.61 0.41
CA ILE A 558 9.38 -5.48 -0.79
C ILE A 558 9.94 -4.41 -1.72
N PHE A 559 10.23 -3.21 -1.21
CA PHE A 559 10.78 -2.12 -2.02
C PHE A 559 12.13 -2.49 -2.63
N PHE A 560 13.02 -3.14 -1.89
CA PHE A 560 14.35 -3.53 -2.38
C PHE A 560 14.25 -4.53 -3.54
N VAL A 561 13.41 -5.55 -3.41
CA VAL A 561 13.20 -6.56 -4.46
C VAL A 561 12.46 -5.97 -5.66
N LEU A 562 11.41 -5.17 -5.44
CA LEU A 562 10.69 -4.51 -6.54
C LEU A 562 11.59 -3.56 -7.32
N ALA A 563 12.45 -2.79 -6.65
CA ALA A 563 13.44 -1.94 -7.31
C ALA A 563 14.34 -2.77 -8.24
N ARG A 564 14.78 -3.95 -7.81
CA ARG A 564 15.55 -4.85 -8.66
C ARG A 564 14.74 -5.36 -9.85
N ILE A 565 13.51 -5.79 -9.62
CA ILE A 565 12.63 -6.27 -10.69
C ILE A 565 12.43 -5.18 -11.74
N TYR A 566 12.09 -3.95 -11.35
CA TYR A 566 11.86 -2.84 -12.29
C TYR A 566 13.11 -2.46 -13.08
N THR A 567 14.28 -2.43 -12.44
CA THR A 567 15.53 -2.01 -13.07
C THR A 567 16.17 -3.09 -13.94
N GLU A 568 16.02 -4.37 -13.57
CA GLU A 568 16.56 -5.49 -14.34
C GLU A 568 15.63 -5.93 -15.47
N THR A 569 14.32 -5.99 -15.20
CA THR A 569 13.35 -6.57 -16.13
C THR A 569 12.56 -5.55 -16.93
N GLY A 570 12.47 -4.29 -16.49
CA GLY A 570 11.67 -3.27 -17.17
C GLY A 570 10.18 -3.58 -17.26
N ALA A 571 9.70 -4.51 -16.44
CA ALA A 571 8.29 -4.88 -16.43
C ALA A 571 7.45 -3.75 -15.85
N LEU A 572 6.45 -3.33 -16.64
CA LEU A 572 5.70 -2.11 -16.38
C LEU A 572 4.64 -2.30 -15.29
N MET A 573 4.09 -3.51 -15.18
CA MET A 573 2.95 -3.81 -14.34
C MET A 573 3.22 -5.09 -13.52
N ILE A 574 3.66 -4.92 -12.27
CA ILE A 574 4.00 -6.04 -11.36
C ILE A 574 3.48 -5.76 -9.96
N GLN A 575 2.98 -6.81 -9.30
CA GLN A 575 2.65 -6.80 -7.88
C GLN A 575 3.55 -7.77 -7.11
N CYS A 576 3.81 -7.49 -5.83
CA CYS A 576 4.53 -8.44 -4.97
C CYS A 576 3.67 -9.64 -4.57
N GLY A 577 2.34 -9.49 -4.50
CA GLY A 577 1.42 -10.60 -4.22
C GLY A 577 1.42 -11.12 -2.78
N TRP A 578 2.01 -10.38 -1.83
CA TRP A 578 1.98 -10.70 -0.41
C TRP A 578 1.98 -9.43 0.45
N ALA A 579 1.32 -9.52 1.61
CA ALA A 579 1.24 -8.43 2.59
C ALA A 579 1.92 -8.85 3.91
N PRO A 580 2.71 -7.97 4.55
CA PRO A 580 3.32 -8.23 5.85
C PRO A 580 2.34 -8.74 6.90
N THR A 581 1.10 -8.22 6.97
CA THR A 581 0.10 -8.66 7.95
C THR A 581 -0.15 -10.17 7.90
N GLY A 582 -0.48 -10.70 6.71
CA GLY A 582 -0.82 -12.11 6.57
C GLY A 582 0.39 -13.00 6.87
N ILE A 583 1.57 -12.60 6.40
CA ILE A 583 2.81 -13.34 6.66
C ILE A 583 3.17 -13.34 8.15
N LEU A 584 3.05 -12.20 8.84
CA LEU A 584 3.29 -12.12 10.28
C LEU A 584 2.29 -12.99 11.05
N ALA A 585 1.01 -12.96 10.68
CA ALA A 585 0.00 -13.84 11.30
C ALA A 585 0.33 -15.33 11.11
N ALA A 586 0.84 -15.72 9.93
CA ALA A 586 1.20 -17.11 9.64
C ALA A 586 2.49 -17.58 10.33
N LEU A 587 3.51 -16.71 10.37
CA LEU A 587 4.83 -17.05 10.93
C LEU A 587 4.90 -16.86 12.45
N MET A 588 4.11 -15.96 13.01
CA MET A 588 4.08 -15.73 14.45
C MET A 588 2.97 -16.54 15.13
N GLY A 589 1.88 -16.81 14.43
CA GLY A 589 0.66 -17.35 15.02
C GLY A 589 -0.27 -16.25 15.55
N ALA A 590 -1.56 -16.56 15.62
CA ALA A 590 -2.60 -15.62 16.02
C ALA A 590 -2.39 -15.08 17.45
N GLY A 591 -2.00 -15.95 18.39
CA GLY A 591 -1.75 -15.56 19.77
C GLY A 591 -0.59 -14.58 19.91
N ALA A 592 0.52 -14.80 19.19
CA ALA A 592 1.74 -13.99 19.32
C ALA A 592 1.63 -12.60 18.70
N ILE A 593 0.91 -12.43 17.58
CA ILE A 593 0.69 -11.12 16.97
C ILE A 593 -0.42 -10.34 17.69
N GLY A 594 -1.49 -11.02 18.10
CA GLY A 594 -2.65 -10.44 18.76
C GLY A 594 -3.47 -9.48 17.86
N PRO A 595 -4.73 -9.20 18.24
CA PRO A 595 -5.68 -8.46 17.40
C PRO A 595 -5.30 -6.99 17.16
N VAL A 596 -4.70 -6.32 18.16
CA VAL A 596 -4.30 -4.90 18.08
C VAL A 596 -3.21 -4.69 17.04
N CYS A 597 -2.08 -5.42 17.17
CA CYS A 597 -0.98 -5.29 16.23
C CYS A 597 -1.38 -5.78 14.83
N PHE A 598 -2.19 -6.84 14.73
CA PHE A 598 -2.74 -7.30 13.47
C PHE A 598 -3.57 -6.20 12.77
N LEU A 599 -4.44 -5.50 13.50
CA LEU A 599 -5.28 -4.44 12.96
C LEU A 599 -4.45 -3.24 12.46
N VAL A 600 -3.54 -2.72 13.28
CA VAL A 600 -2.71 -1.56 12.90
C VAL A 600 -1.78 -1.92 11.73
N THR A 601 -1.22 -3.14 11.72
CA THR A 601 -0.39 -3.63 10.61
C THR A 601 -1.21 -3.74 9.32
N SER A 602 -2.45 -4.24 9.41
CA SER A 602 -3.38 -4.31 8.27
C SER A 602 -3.69 -2.95 7.69
N ILE A 603 -4.02 -1.98 8.54
CA ILE A 603 -4.28 -0.59 8.10
C ILE A 603 -3.01 -0.01 7.45
N GLY A 604 -1.83 -0.22 8.05
CA GLY A 604 -0.57 0.22 7.46
C GLY A 604 -0.26 -0.42 6.10
N CYS A 605 -0.57 -1.70 5.94
CA CYS A 605 -0.39 -2.41 4.66
C CYS A 605 -1.32 -1.85 3.58
N ILE A 606 -2.59 -1.58 3.86
CA ILE A 606 -3.48 -0.99 2.84
C ILE A 606 -3.07 0.46 2.50
N MET A 607 -2.48 1.21 3.43
CA MET A 607 -2.04 2.59 3.14
C MET A 607 -0.80 2.62 2.22
N ILE A 608 0.15 1.70 2.41
CA ILE A 608 1.47 1.75 1.76
C ILE A 608 1.60 0.75 0.60
N LEU A 609 0.92 -0.41 0.69
CA LEU A 609 1.11 -1.57 -0.17
C LEU A 609 -0.16 -2.02 -0.89
N ALA A 610 -1.26 -1.25 -0.85
CA ALA A 610 -2.50 -1.64 -1.51
C ALA A 610 -2.33 -1.91 -3.01
N ASP A 611 -1.43 -1.20 -3.70
CA ASP A 611 -1.06 -1.55 -5.07
C ASP A 611 0.43 -1.28 -5.34
N THR A 612 1.24 -2.34 -5.27
CA THR A 612 2.69 -2.19 -5.42
C THR A 612 3.14 -1.94 -6.87
N ARG A 613 2.23 -1.89 -7.85
CA ARG A 613 2.55 -1.51 -9.23
C ARG A 613 3.06 -0.09 -9.35
N GLU A 614 2.70 0.78 -8.41
CA GLU A 614 3.00 2.21 -8.44
C GLU A 614 3.91 2.67 -7.29
N THR A 615 4.73 1.76 -6.74
CA THR A 615 5.68 2.14 -5.68
C THR A 615 6.68 3.19 -6.14
N TRP A 616 7.01 4.16 -5.28
CA TRP A 616 7.98 5.23 -5.57
C TRP A 616 9.34 4.71 -6.06
N ILE A 617 9.81 3.59 -5.51
CA ILE A 617 11.17 3.13 -5.76
C ILE A 617 11.44 2.79 -7.23
N GLY A 618 10.43 2.27 -7.96
CA GLY A 618 10.55 1.99 -9.39
C GLY A 618 10.74 3.26 -10.22
N TYR A 619 9.95 4.30 -9.92
CA TYR A 619 10.06 5.61 -10.55
C TYR A 619 11.40 6.29 -10.24
N LEU A 620 11.83 6.25 -8.98
CA LEU A 620 13.08 6.86 -8.51
C LEU A 620 14.30 6.19 -9.15
N CYS A 621 14.36 4.86 -9.19
CA CYS A 621 15.47 4.15 -9.83
C CYS A 621 15.58 4.44 -11.33
N ASN A 622 14.46 4.47 -12.06
CA ASN A 622 14.48 4.82 -13.49
C ASN A 622 14.85 6.29 -13.71
N GLY A 623 14.30 7.21 -12.90
CA GLY A 623 14.63 8.64 -12.96
C GLY A 623 16.12 8.92 -12.71
N LEU A 624 16.72 8.26 -11.72
CA LEU A 624 18.17 8.37 -11.45
C LEU A 624 19.02 7.87 -12.63
N LYS A 625 18.64 6.73 -13.25
CA LYS A 625 19.35 6.20 -14.42
C LYS A 625 19.22 7.09 -15.65
N MET A 626 18.04 7.65 -15.88
CA MET A 626 17.81 8.61 -16.96
C MET A 626 18.70 9.85 -16.78
N ALA A 627 18.75 10.41 -15.57
CA ALA A 627 19.59 11.56 -15.25
C ALA A 627 21.09 11.28 -15.46
N GLU A 628 21.58 10.12 -15.03
CA GLU A 628 22.97 9.67 -15.25
C GLU A 628 23.31 9.57 -16.74
N THR A 629 22.46 8.88 -17.51
CA THR A 629 22.72 8.58 -18.94
C THR A 629 22.76 9.84 -19.80
N SER A 630 21.98 10.86 -19.46
CA SER A 630 22.00 12.16 -20.14
C SER A 630 23.33 12.93 -20.01
N GLY A 631 24.21 12.52 -19.09
CA GLY A 631 25.45 13.23 -18.75
C GLY A 631 25.24 14.60 -18.10
N LYS A 632 23.99 14.99 -17.79
CA LYS A 632 23.66 16.32 -17.26
C LYS A 632 23.63 16.40 -15.74
N ALA A 633 23.43 15.30 -15.02
CA ALA A 633 23.36 15.31 -13.56
C ALA A 633 23.85 13.98 -12.96
N ALA A 634 24.77 14.09 -12.00
CA ALA A 634 25.06 12.96 -11.12
C ALA A 634 23.82 12.63 -10.27
N PRO A 635 23.52 11.35 -10.00
CA PRO A 635 22.38 10.92 -9.19
C PRO A 635 22.24 11.70 -7.86
N ALA A 636 23.35 11.95 -7.16
CA ALA A 636 23.35 12.71 -5.91
C ALA A 636 22.87 14.17 -6.06
N ARG A 637 23.10 14.81 -7.21
CA ARG A 637 22.62 16.18 -7.48
C ARG A 637 21.12 16.24 -7.74
N MET A 638 20.48 15.10 -8.02
CA MET A 638 19.03 15.02 -8.19
C MET A 638 18.29 14.94 -6.86
N ALA A 639 18.94 14.43 -5.81
CA ALA A 639 18.31 14.13 -4.52
C ALA A 639 17.53 15.31 -3.90
N PRO A 640 18.02 16.57 -3.87
CA PRO A 640 17.25 17.67 -3.28
C PRO A 640 15.96 17.97 -4.06
N TRP A 641 15.99 17.83 -5.38
CA TRP A 641 14.84 18.09 -6.25
C TRP A 641 13.82 16.97 -6.19
N LEU A 642 14.29 15.72 -6.10
CA LEU A 642 13.42 14.57 -5.85
C LEU A 642 12.74 14.70 -4.48
N LEU A 643 13.48 15.06 -3.44
CA LEU A 643 12.94 15.31 -2.10
C LEU A 643 11.87 16.42 -2.12
N LEU A 644 12.18 17.55 -2.75
CA LEU A 644 11.22 18.65 -2.90
C LEU A 644 9.95 18.18 -3.64
N MET A 645 10.11 17.40 -4.70
CA MET A 645 9.00 16.87 -5.48
C MET A 645 8.15 15.86 -4.69
N LEU A 646 8.77 15.03 -3.85
CA LEU A 646 8.05 14.11 -2.96
C LEU A 646 7.19 14.89 -1.95
N ILE A 647 7.73 15.93 -1.34
CA ILE A 647 7.03 16.75 -0.33
C ILE A 647 5.91 17.58 -0.97
N ALA A 648 6.24 18.36 -2.00
CA ALA A 648 5.26 19.22 -2.68
C ALA A 648 4.19 18.39 -3.40
N GLY A 649 4.60 17.25 -3.98
CA GLY A 649 3.73 16.28 -4.61
C GLY A 649 2.68 15.69 -3.66
N LEU A 650 3.09 15.32 -2.45
CA LEU A 650 2.18 14.84 -1.41
C LEU A 650 1.14 15.91 -1.06
N ALA A 651 1.57 17.15 -0.82
CA ALA A 651 0.67 18.25 -0.46
C ALA A 651 -0.37 18.52 -1.56
N VAL A 652 0.06 18.59 -2.82
CA VAL A 652 -0.86 18.76 -3.96
C VAL A 652 -1.79 17.56 -4.12
N SER A 653 -1.29 16.34 -3.93
CA SER A 653 -2.11 15.12 -4.05
C SER A 653 -3.19 15.05 -2.97
N VAL A 654 -2.86 15.38 -1.71
CA VAL A 654 -3.84 15.48 -0.61
C VAL A 654 -4.90 16.51 -0.95
N GLY A 655 -4.49 17.74 -1.29
CA GLY A 655 -5.42 18.82 -1.60
C GLY A 655 -6.35 18.48 -2.76
N ALA A 656 -5.81 18.01 -3.88
CA ALA A 656 -6.57 17.69 -5.07
C ALA A 656 -7.56 16.52 -4.83
N LYS A 657 -7.12 15.43 -4.19
CA LYS A 657 -7.99 14.28 -3.89
C LYS A 657 -9.10 14.63 -2.91
N PHE A 658 -8.78 15.34 -1.84
CA PHE A 658 -9.79 15.74 -0.85
C PHE A 658 -10.83 16.68 -1.46
N MET A 659 -10.39 17.67 -2.25
CA MET A 659 -11.33 18.52 -2.98
C MET A 659 -12.24 17.68 -3.88
N GLN A 660 -11.70 16.70 -4.63
CA GLN A 660 -12.53 15.87 -5.49
C GLN A 660 -13.53 15.02 -4.70
N GLN A 661 -13.09 14.36 -3.62
CA GLN A 661 -13.93 13.46 -2.84
C GLN A 661 -15.01 14.21 -2.06
N TYR A 662 -14.70 15.34 -1.41
CA TYR A 662 -15.69 16.12 -0.67
C TYR A 662 -16.69 16.86 -1.57
N ASN A 663 -16.31 17.22 -2.80
CA ASN A 663 -17.22 17.89 -3.72
C ASN A 663 -18.08 16.92 -4.55
N ARG A 664 -17.59 15.71 -4.83
CA ARG A 664 -18.30 14.75 -5.71
C ARG A 664 -18.71 13.44 -5.07
N GLY A 665 -18.31 13.21 -3.83
CA GLY A 665 -18.50 11.94 -3.14
C GLY A 665 -17.49 10.88 -3.57
N LEU A 666 -17.63 9.70 -2.97
CA LEU A 666 -16.81 8.53 -3.31
C LEU A 666 -17.28 7.89 -4.62
N ASP A 667 -16.32 7.38 -5.40
CA ASP A 667 -16.66 6.60 -6.59
C ASP A 667 -17.03 5.17 -6.20
N HIS A 668 -18.33 4.91 -6.10
CA HIS A 668 -18.88 3.60 -5.75
C HIS A 668 -18.62 2.54 -6.84
N GLY A 669 -18.16 2.94 -8.04
CA GLY A 669 -17.64 2.01 -9.05
C GLY A 669 -16.30 1.37 -8.65
N ASP A 670 -15.49 2.05 -7.83
CA ASP A 670 -14.24 1.52 -7.28
C ASP A 670 -14.48 0.68 -6.02
N ARG A 671 -15.09 -0.50 -6.20
CA ARG A 671 -15.33 -1.44 -5.07
C ARG A 671 -14.04 -1.85 -4.37
N TYR A 672 -12.93 -1.90 -5.09
CA TYR A 672 -11.62 -2.23 -4.51
C TYR A 672 -11.18 -1.19 -3.48
N GLY A 673 -11.21 0.09 -3.86
CA GLY A 673 -10.77 1.21 -3.01
C GLY A 673 -11.78 1.68 -1.96
N VAL A 674 -13.08 1.46 -2.19
CA VAL A 674 -14.15 1.94 -1.29
C VAL A 674 -14.65 0.85 -0.34
N GLU A 675 -14.74 -0.40 -0.80
CA GLU A 675 -15.40 -1.49 -0.07
C GLU A 675 -14.40 -2.54 0.42
N TRP A 676 -13.68 -3.20 -0.50
CA TRP A 676 -12.90 -4.40 -0.17
C TRP A 676 -11.67 -4.09 0.68
N MET A 677 -10.84 -3.13 0.26
CA MET A 677 -9.63 -2.77 0.99
C MET A 677 -9.93 -2.13 2.36
N PRO A 678 -10.86 -1.16 2.49
CA PRO A 678 -11.18 -0.58 3.79
C PRO A 678 -11.82 -1.56 4.79
N ALA A 679 -12.62 -2.52 4.31
CA ALA A 679 -13.26 -3.52 5.20
C ALA A 679 -12.32 -4.67 5.59
N GLY A 680 -11.32 -4.97 4.78
CA GLY A 680 -10.38 -6.09 4.97
C GLY A 680 -9.73 -6.16 6.37
N PRO A 681 -9.10 -5.07 6.87
CA PRO A 681 -8.50 -5.05 8.20
C PRO A 681 -9.49 -5.46 9.30
N MET A 682 -10.69 -4.89 9.31
CA MET A 682 -11.71 -5.15 10.33
C MET A 682 -12.28 -6.55 10.22
N ASN A 683 -12.54 -7.04 9.00
CA ASN A 683 -13.01 -8.41 8.77
C ASN A 683 -12.01 -9.43 9.31
N ASN A 684 -10.73 -9.27 8.96
CA ASN A 684 -9.69 -10.21 9.35
C ASN A 684 -9.40 -10.16 10.86
N THR A 685 -9.40 -8.95 11.46
CA THR A 685 -9.30 -8.82 12.91
C THR A 685 -10.51 -9.47 13.61
N SER A 686 -11.73 -9.30 13.08
CA SER A 686 -12.92 -9.94 13.66
C SER A 686 -12.86 -11.47 13.62
N ALA A 687 -12.35 -12.04 12.52
CA ALA A 687 -12.14 -13.49 12.39
C ALA A 687 -11.08 -13.99 13.38
N MET A 688 -9.99 -13.24 13.54
CA MET A 688 -8.92 -13.53 14.48
C MET A 688 -9.40 -13.50 15.95
N ILE A 689 -10.23 -12.51 16.30
CA ILE A 689 -10.82 -12.42 17.64
C ILE A 689 -11.69 -13.65 17.91
N ALA A 690 -12.51 -14.06 16.94
CA ALA A 690 -13.36 -15.24 17.07
C ALA A 690 -12.54 -16.54 17.23
N GLU A 691 -11.45 -16.68 16.48
CA GLU A 691 -10.52 -17.81 16.60
C GLU A 691 -9.89 -17.88 18.00
N LEU A 692 -9.30 -16.79 18.46
CA LEU A 692 -8.62 -16.72 19.76
C LEU A 692 -9.60 -16.84 20.94
N SER A 693 -10.81 -16.30 20.80
CA SER A 693 -11.90 -16.47 21.78
C SER A 693 -12.29 -17.94 21.90
N GLY A 694 -12.48 -18.62 20.77
CA GLY A 694 -12.81 -20.05 20.73
C GLY A 694 -11.71 -20.94 21.34
N GLN A 695 -10.46 -20.50 21.29
CA GLN A 695 -9.31 -21.19 21.92
C GLN A 695 -9.10 -20.80 23.39
N GLY A 696 -9.79 -19.78 23.90
CA GLY A 696 -9.59 -19.26 25.25
C GLY A 696 -8.28 -18.46 25.44
N GLU A 697 -7.57 -18.14 24.35
CA GLU A 697 -6.24 -17.50 24.39
C GLU A 697 -6.30 -15.97 24.18
N LEU A 698 -7.48 -15.42 23.86
CA LEU A 698 -7.63 -14.02 23.47
C LEU A 698 -7.06 -13.02 24.49
N ALA A 699 -7.32 -13.23 25.80
CA ALA A 699 -6.80 -12.36 26.86
C ALA A 699 -5.27 -12.41 26.96
N ALA A 700 -4.67 -13.59 26.84
CA ALA A 700 -3.22 -13.74 26.83
C ALA A 700 -2.60 -13.07 25.58
N ALA A 701 -3.19 -13.28 24.41
CA ALA A 701 -2.75 -12.69 23.14
C ALA A 701 -2.77 -11.16 23.15
N THR A 702 -3.77 -10.55 23.82
CA THR A 702 -3.86 -9.09 23.97
C THR A 702 -2.84 -8.49 24.93
N GLN A 703 -2.31 -9.28 25.88
CA GLN A 703 -1.34 -8.81 26.88
C GLN A 703 0.10 -8.81 26.39
N LEU A 704 0.45 -9.67 25.42
CA LEU A 704 1.84 -9.82 24.97
C LEU A 704 2.39 -8.51 24.41
N SER A 705 3.66 -8.21 24.72
CA SER A 705 4.33 -7.03 24.20
C SER A 705 5.83 -7.24 23.97
N GLY A 706 6.41 -6.46 23.05
CA GLY A 706 7.85 -6.44 22.81
C GLY A 706 8.43 -7.83 22.50
N LEU A 707 9.50 -8.20 23.21
CA LEU A 707 10.23 -9.45 22.98
C LEU A 707 9.47 -10.69 23.45
N GLU A 708 8.49 -10.56 24.36
CA GLU A 708 7.68 -11.69 24.84
C GLU A 708 6.90 -12.35 23.69
N ARG A 709 6.50 -11.56 22.68
CA ARG A 709 5.87 -12.06 21.46
C ARG A 709 6.77 -13.05 20.70
N LEU A 710 8.09 -12.86 20.74
CA LEU A 710 9.03 -13.77 20.09
C LEU A 710 9.20 -15.10 20.86
N LEU A 711 8.91 -15.09 22.17
CA LEU A 711 8.91 -16.30 23.00
C LEU A 711 7.65 -17.15 22.79
N HIS A 712 6.57 -16.53 22.32
CA HIS A 712 5.27 -17.17 22.08
C HIS A 712 5.03 -17.50 20.59
N LEU A 713 6.09 -17.53 19.79
CA LEU A 713 6.00 -17.86 18.37
C LEU A 713 5.39 -19.26 18.16
N SER A 714 4.27 -19.31 17.46
CA SER A 714 3.61 -20.53 17.01
C SER A 714 3.47 -20.52 15.48
N PRO A 715 4.60 -20.60 14.73
CA PRO A 715 4.56 -20.59 13.27
C PRO A 715 3.72 -21.75 12.75
N GLN A 716 2.83 -21.46 11.81
CA GLN A 716 2.10 -22.50 11.11
C GLN A 716 3.09 -23.36 10.31
N PRO A 717 3.17 -24.69 10.52
CA PRO A 717 4.13 -25.53 9.81
C PRO A 717 3.99 -25.46 8.29
N GLU A 718 2.74 -25.36 7.81
CA GLU A 718 2.45 -25.16 6.40
C GLU A 718 3.04 -23.85 5.87
N ALA A 719 2.97 -22.76 6.65
CA ALA A 719 3.49 -21.46 6.24
C ALA A 719 5.00 -21.51 6.01
N LEU A 720 5.74 -22.16 6.91
CA LEU A 720 7.18 -22.40 6.76
C LEU A 720 7.50 -23.26 5.54
N PHE A 721 6.70 -24.29 5.28
CA PHE A 721 6.87 -25.15 4.11
C PHE A 721 6.69 -24.37 2.80
N TRP A 722 5.59 -23.64 2.63
CA TRP A 722 5.31 -22.88 1.41
C TRP A 722 6.33 -21.75 1.20
N ALA A 723 6.70 -21.02 2.27
CA ALA A 723 7.77 -20.02 2.20
C ALA A 723 9.11 -20.65 1.82
N GLY A 724 9.49 -21.74 2.47
CA GLY A 724 10.72 -22.48 2.17
C GLY A 724 10.77 -22.96 0.72
N MET A 725 9.65 -23.48 0.20
CA MET A 725 9.58 -23.93 -1.19
C MET A 725 9.73 -22.76 -2.18
N GLY A 726 9.05 -21.63 -1.95
CA GLY A 726 9.20 -20.45 -2.81
C GLY A 726 10.61 -19.86 -2.79
N GLY A 727 11.23 -19.80 -1.61
CA GLY A 727 12.65 -19.44 -1.46
C GLY A 727 13.58 -20.39 -2.18
N GLY A 728 13.33 -21.71 -2.07
CA GLY A 728 14.04 -22.75 -2.78
C GLY A 728 13.94 -22.62 -4.30
N LEU A 729 12.74 -22.38 -4.84
CA LEU A 729 12.53 -22.18 -6.29
C LEU A 729 13.33 -20.99 -6.82
N VAL A 730 13.28 -19.85 -6.13
CA VAL A 730 14.04 -18.66 -6.51
C VAL A 730 15.54 -18.89 -6.42
N PHE A 731 16.01 -19.51 -5.33
CA PHE A 731 17.43 -19.82 -5.12
C PHE A 731 17.97 -20.79 -6.19
N LEU A 732 17.26 -21.90 -6.42
CA LEU A 732 17.63 -22.88 -7.44
C LEU A 732 17.63 -22.27 -8.84
N CYS A 733 16.63 -21.47 -9.18
CA CYS A 733 16.57 -20.78 -10.47
C CYS A 733 17.74 -19.80 -10.64
N TYR A 734 18.13 -19.09 -9.58
CA TYR A 734 19.26 -18.17 -9.60
C TYR A 734 20.59 -18.91 -9.78
N ILE A 735 20.83 -20.00 -9.04
CA ILE A 735 22.02 -20.83 -9.18
C ILE A 735 22.09 -21.49 -10.56
N ALA A 736 20.96 -22.00 -11.07
CA ALA A 736 20.88 -22.56 -12.41
C ALA A 736 21.31 -21.53 -13.46
N ARG A 737 20.84 -20.28 -13.35
CA ARG A 737 21.25 -19.18 -14.24
C ARG A 737 22.75 -18.87 -14.16
N LEU A 738 23.36 -18.99 -12.98
CA LEU A 738 24.81 -18.77 -12.81
C LEU A 738 25.67 -19.93 -13.34
N ARG A 739 25.17 -21.16 -13.31
CA ARG A 739 25.94 -22.38 -13.61
C ARG A 739 25.65 -22.97 -15.00
N LEU A 740 24.45 -22.77 -15.52
CA LEU A 740 23.96 -23.34 -16.77
C LEU A 740 23.70 -22.22 -17.77
N SER A 741 24.56 -22.10 -18.78
CA SER A 741 24.48 -21.06 -19.81
C SER A 741 23.24 -21.16 -20.71
N TRP A 742 22.57 -22.32 -20.74
CA TRP A 742 21.36 -22.58 -21.53
C TRP A 742 20.07 -22.39 -20.74
N TRP A 743 20.14 -22.13 -19.43
CA TRP A 743 18.97 -22.06 -18.58
C TRP A 743 18.02 -20.92 -19.00
N PRO A 744 16.76 -21.21 -19.36
CA PRO A 744 15.91 -20.22 -20.02
C PRO A 744 15.09 -19.35 -19.06
N LEU A 745 15.02 -19.71 -17.77
CA LEU A 745 14.13 -19.07 -16.80
C LEU A 745 14.85 -18.05 -15.92
N HIS A 746 14.23 -16.89 -15.78
CA HIS A 746 14.59 -15.85 -14.86
C HIS A 746 13.83 -15.99 -13.52
N PRO A 747 14.47 -15.76 -12.35
CA PRO A 747 13.83 -15.88 -11.04
C PRO A 747 12.58 -15.02 -10.85
N VAL A 748 12.42 -13.95 -11.65
CA VAL A 748 11.23 -13.06 -11.62
C VAL A 748 9.93 -13.83 -11.77
N LEU A 749 9.92 -14.97 -12.48
CA LEU A 749 8.74 -15.84 -12.62
C LEU A 749 8.11 -16.13 -11.25
N PHE A 750 8.93 -16.56 -10.28
CA PHE A 750 8.49 -16.95 -8.95
C PHE A 750 8.30 -15.78 -7.99
N LEU A 751 8.75 -14.57 -8.37
CA LEU A 751 8.56 -13.36 -7.59
C LEU A 751 7.23 -12.66 -7.91
N VAL A 752 6.57 -12.98 -9.03
CA VAL A 752 5.38 -12.25 -9.47
C VAL A 752 4.20 -13.15 -9.82
N TRP A 753 4.37 -14.47 -9.70
CA TRP A 753 3.30 -15.44 -9.86
C TRP A 753 2.25 -15.37 -8.75
N GLY A 754 1.08 -15.94 -9.02
CA GLY A 754 -0.05 -15.82 -8.09
C GLY A 754 -0.63 -14.40 -7.99
N THR A 755 -0.27 -13.50 -8.92
CA THR A 755 -0.80 -12.13 -8.95
C THR A 755 -1.67 -11.89 -10.17
N TRP A 756 -2.69 -11.04 -10.01
CA TRP A 756 -3.51 -10.57 -11.13
C TRP A 756 -2.64 -9.87 -12.18
N ALA A 757 -1.75 -8.97 -11.77
CA ALA A 757 -0.89 -8.22 -12.67
C ALA A 757 -0.02 -9.14 -13.56
N GLY A 758 0.58 -10.18 -12.97
CA GLY A 758 1.37 -11.16 -13.71
C GLY A 758 0.55 -11.95 -14.74
N CYS A 759 -0.68 -12.33 -14.40
CA CYS A 759 -1.59 -13.00 -15.33
C CYS A 759 -2.02 -12.09 -16.49
N ALA A 760 -2.34 -10.83 -16.19
CA ALA A 760 -2.79 -9.86 -17.18
C ALA A 760 -1.77 -9.54 -18.29
N VAL A 761 -0.47 -9.55 -17.96
CA VAL A 761 0.60 -9.23 -18.93
C VAL A 761 1.19 -10.45 -19.63
N THR A 762 0.82 -11.66 -19.20
CA THR A 762 1.44 -12.93 -19.64
C THR A 762 1.46 -13.08 -21.16
N ILE A 763 0.31 -12.97 -21.84
CA ILE A 763 0.25 -13.16 -23.29
C ILE A 763 1.01 -12.08 -24.05
N SER A 764 0.99 -10.84 -23.55
CA SER A 764 1.71 -9.73 -24.18
C SER A 764 3.23 -9.91 -24.13
N PHE A 765 3.78 -10.35 -22.99
CA PHE A 765 5.20 -10.68 -22.89
C PHE A 765 5.57 -11.90 -23.74
N LEU A 766 4.73 -12.92 -23.79
CA LEU A 766 4.97 -14.12 -24.57
C LEU A 766 5.02 -13.80 -26.07
N LEU A 767 4.08 -12.99 -26.58
CA LEU A 767 4.08 -12.54 -27.97
C LEU A 767 5.31 -11.68 -28.29
N GLY A 768 5.67 -10.75 -27.42
CA GLY A 768 6.87 -9.94 -27.61
C GLY A 768 8.16 -10.77 -27.60
N TRP A 769 8.24 -11.79 -26.74
CA TRP A 769 9.31 -12.79 -26.76
C TRP A 769 9.34 -13.56 -28.09
N MET A 770 8.20 -14.06 -28.57
CA MET A 770 8.09 -14.79 -29.85
C MET A 770 8.57 -13.93 -31.03
N ILE A 771 8.13 -12.66 -31.09
CA ILE A 771 8.56 -11.71 -32.12
C ILE A 771 10.07 -11.51 -32.07
N LYS A 772 10.63 -11.22 -30.88
CA LYS A 772 12.06 -11.02 -30.70
C LYS A 772 12.86 -12.25 -31.08
N ALA A 773 12.46 -13.42 -30.59
CA ALA A 773 13.12 -14.70 -30.87
C ALA A 773 13.10 -15.01 -32.37
N GLY A 774 11.99 -14.76 -33.04
CA GLY A 774 11.85 -14.88 -34.50
C GLY A 774 12.84 -13.97 -35.23
N VAL A 775 12.84 -12.66 -34.93
CA VAL A 775 13.75 -11.67 -35.53
C VAL A 775 15.22 -12.04 -35.33
N MET A 776 15.59 -12.42 -34.12
CA MET A 776 16.97 -12.79 -33.80
C MET A 776 17.39 -14.07 -34.53
N LYS A 777 16.49 -15.04 -34.68
CA LYS A 777 16.77 -16.31 -35.37
C LYS A 777 16.89 -16.16 -36.88
N THR A 778 16.07 -15.31 -37.51
CA THR A 778 16.06 -15.16 -38.97
C THR A 778 17.01 -14.09 -39.49
N GLY A 779 17.16 -12.97 -38.79
CA GLY A 779 17.90 -11.79 -39.27
C GLY A 779 19.04 -11.31 -38.36
N GLY A 780 19.22 -11.94 -37.19
CA GLY A 780 20.29 -11.62 -36.26
C GLY A 780 20.24 -10.18 -35.71
N ALA A 781 21.39 -9.68 -35.24
CA ALA A 781 21.50 -8.39 -34.57
C ALA A 781 21.23 -7.19 -35.50
N GLN A 782 21.52 -7.32 -36.80
CA GLN A 782 21.31 -6.22 -37.77
C GLN A 782 19.81 -5.94 -37.93
N THR A 783 19.01 -6.98 -38.24
CA THR A 783 17.55 -6.84 -38.35
C THR A 783 16.93 -6.38 -37.05
N TYR A 784 17.41 -6.88 -35.90
CA TYR A 784 17.00 -6.39 -34.59
C TYR A 784 17.18 -4.87 -34.45
N ASN A 785 18.38 -4.36 -34.77
CA ASN A 785 18.66 -2.93 -34.69
C ASN A 785 17.82 -2.11 -35.68
N SER A 786 17.60 -2.62 -36.90
CA SER A 786 16.76 -1.96 -37.91
C SER A 786 15.28 -1.89 -37.50
N LEU A 787 14.78 -2.83 -36.70
CA LEU A 787 13.40 -2.86 -36.22
C LEU A 787 13.15 -2.09 -34.92
N LYS A 788 14.20 -1.62 -34.22
CA LYS A 788 14.02 -0.80 -33.00
C LYS A 788 13.10 0.41 -33.22
N PRO A 789 13.25 1.21 -34.29
CA PRO A 789 12.37 2.37 -34.51
C PRO A 789 10.89 1.97 -34.62
N LEU A 790 10.57 0.81 -35.21
CA LEU A 790 9.21 0.28 -35.29
C LEU A 790 8.61 0.09 -33.89
N MET A 791 9.36 -0.57 -33.00
CA MET A 791 8.91 -0.85 -31.63
C MET A 791 8.77 0.42 -30.79
N VAL A 792 9.69 1.39 -30.94
CA VAL A 792 9.54 2.72 -30.31
C VAL A 792 8.29 3.41 -30.84
N GLY A 793 8.02 3.33 -32.15
CA GLY A 793 6.81 3.86 -32.77
C GLY A 793 5.52 3.28 -32.19
N VAL A 794 5.47 1.96 -31.96
CA VAL A 794 4.34 1.27 -31.32
C VAL A 794 4.05 1.84 -29.92
N ILE A 795 5.08 1.94 -29.07
CA ILE A 795 4.95 2.46 -27.69
C ILE A 795 4.46 3.92 -27.72
N VAL A 796 5.10 4.75 -28.54
CA VAL A 796 4.75 6.17 -28.67
C VAL A 796 3.34 6.36 -29.23
N GLY A 797 2.94 5.54 -30.22
CA GLY A 797 1.60 5.60 -30.81
C GLY A 797 0.51 5.32 -29.77
N GLU A 798 0.72 4.31 -28.91
CA GLU A 798 -0.21 4.00 -27.83
C GLU A 798 -0.25 5.09 -26.77
N LEU A 799 0.91 5.61 -26.34
CA LEU A 799 1.00 6.74 -25.40
C LEU A 799 0.29 8.01 -25.93
N LEU A 800 0.53 8.38 -27.19
CA LEU A 800 -0.08 9.58 -27.79
C LEU A 800 -1.59 9.42 -27.98
N MET A 801 -2.07 8.24 -28.38
CA MET A 801 -3.50 8.00 -28.50
C MET A 801 -4.20 7.99 -27.15
N ALA A 802 -3.59 7.38 -26.13
CA ALA A 802 -4.13 7.41 -24.77
C ALA A 802 -4.27 8.86 -24.28
N LEU A 803 -3.24 9.69 -24.49
CA LEU A 803 -3.28 11.12 -24.15
C LEU A 803 -4.31 11.89 -24.98
N ALA A 804 -4.41 11.62 -26.29
CA ALA A 804 -5.35 12.29 -27.18
C ALA A 804 -6.81 12.02 -26.76
N TRP A 805 -7.16 10.76 -26.51
CA TRP A 805 -8.49 10.40 -26.02
C TRP A 805 -8.77 10.96 -24.63
N ALA A 806 -7.74 11.08 -23.78
CA ALA A 806 -7.91 11.72 -22.49
C ALA A 806 -8.26 13.20 -22.60
N VAL A 807 -7.57 13.94 -23.48
CA VAL A 807 -7.85 15.34 -23.77
C VAL A 807 -9.22 15.52 -24.44
N ILE A 808 -9.59 14.64 -25.38
CA ILE A 808 -10.92 14.67 -26.04
C ILE A 808 -12.02 14.47 -24.99
N GLY A 809 -11.89 13.47 -24.12
CA GLY A 809 -12.86 13.23 -23.06
C GLY A 809 -12.96 14.40 -22.07
N ALA A 810 -11.84 15.05 -21.75
CA ALA A 810 -11.83 16.26 -20.93
C ALA A 810 -12.56 17.43 -21.61
N GLY A 811 -12.32 17.64 -22.92
CA GLY A 811 -12.99 18.67 -23.70
C GLY A 811 -14.50 18.44 -23.82
N TYR A 812 -14.91 17.19 -24.01
CA TYR A 812 -16.33 16.81 -24.03
C TYR A 812 -17.02 17.07 -22.68
N TYR A 813 -16.38 16.67 -21.58
CA TYR A 813 -16.90 16.94 -20.24
C TYR A 813 -17.00 18.44 -19.97
N ALA A 814 -15.99 19.23 -20.36
CA ALA A 814 -16.04 20.68 -20.21
C ALA A 814 -17.17 21.33 -21.01
N ALA A 815 -17.52 20.77 -22.17
CA ALA A 815 -18.59 21.30 -23.03
C ALA A 815 -20.00 20.83 -22.62
N THR A 816 -20.15 19.64 -22.05
CA THR A 816 -21.46 18.99 -21.83
C THR A 816 -21.80 18.70 -20.37
N GLY A 817 -20.79 18.65 -19.49
CA GLY A 817 -20.93 18.16 -18.12
C GLY A 817 -21.08 16.64 -17.98
N LEU A 818 -21.12 15.89 -19.09
CA LEU A 818 -21.34 14.44 -19.11
C LEU A 818 -20.03 13.66 -19.11
N THR A 819 -20.00 12.52 -18.42
CA THR A 819 -18.82 11.64 -18.39
C THR A 819 -18.58 11.03 -19.78
N PRO A 820 -17.35 11.11 -20.32
CA PRO A 820 -17.03 10.59 -21.64
C PRO A 820 -17.04 9.06 -21.68
N SER A 821 -17.45 8.49 -22.82
CA SER A 821 -17.17 7.09 -23.12
C SER A 821 -15.67 6.92 -23.37
N SER A 822 -15.02 5.99 -22.67
CA SER A 822 -13.56 5.84 -22.73
C SER A 822 -13.17 4.43 -23.19
N PRO A 823 -12.46 4.29 -24.32
CA PRO A 823 -11.83 3.01 -24.68
C PRO A 823 -10.67 2.72 -23.72
N LEU A 824 -10.51 1.44 -23.36
CA LEU A 824 -9.30 1.03 -22.65
C LEU A 824 -8.15 0.90 -23.65
N ILE A 825 -7.21 1.84 -23.59
CA ILE A 825 -6.08 1.96 -24.53
C ILE A 825 -4.74 1.57 -23.92
N PHE A 826 -4.57 1.70 -22.61
CA PHE A 826 -3.29 1.55 -21.93
C PHE A 826 -3.38 0.52 -20.79
N PRO A 827 -2.32 -0.30 -20.54
CA PRO A 827 -2.29 -1.30 -19.48
C PRO A 827 -2.43 -0.75 -18.06
#